data_AF-A0A7K7UZE6-F1
#
_entry.id   AF-A0A7K7UZE6-F1
#
_cell.length_a   1.000
_cell.length_b   1.000
_cell.length_c   1.000
_cell.angle_alpha   90.00
_cell.angle_beta   90.00
_cell.angle_gamma   90.00
#
_symmetry.space_group_name_H-M   'P 1'
#
loop_
_entity.id
_entity.type
_entity.pdbx_description
1 polymer ?
#
loop_
_entity_poly.entity_id
_entity_poly.type
_entity_poly.pdbx_seq_one_letter_code
_entity_poly.pdbx_strand_id
1 'polypeptide(L)'
;GLERGAKNQFSTFSDFITTINQKKEGTGNRSPPAQLIPNIKNVRDLPPICLDVRQKQRVSVETLPQQLKAPIPPEPSLPIRTKTVKDFQDDVEKAKSSGDWKAVHDFYSTSFDSFLEINAAFKKDANFPFNTIEDSGINAKFVNVVYDALLNTPQDVQKSVLKGIINGLLQEWKGPRTKDDLRAYCILLQNPQFSNTSTYVIYAHLLRQIAALTEADHHFLVHWSKKIAQRRFKQLVDRLLQFISLRLFPAKPEEFPPMMKCTWWIPSATKVLALFNAANSLSSPSIISYTDFYNSTLDHIDLMEEYHNWQCYGNSHRFSFCQYPFIISIAAKKVIIQRDSEQQMISIARQSLVDKVSRRQKPDMNMLFLNVKVRRTHLVSDSLDELARKRADLKKKLKVTFVGEAGLDMGGLTKEWFLLLIRQIFHPDYGMFTYHKDSHCHWFSSFKCDNYSEFRLVGALMGLAVYNSITLDIRFPPCCYKKLLSPPIVPCDHNTLVGICDVALEDLIQVMPELAHGLSELLAYEGNVEEDFYSTFQVFQEEFGVIKSYNLKPNGDKIPVTNQNRKEYVQLYVDFLLNKSIYKQFAAFYFGFHSVCASYALLLLRPEEVEILVCGSPELDMSALQRSTQYEGYQKTDLTIRYFWDVVLGFSLDLQKKLLHFATGSDRVPVGGMADLNFKISKSETSTDWLPVAHTCFNQLCLPPYKNKKELKQKLIIGISNAEGFGLE
;
A
#
# COMPACT_ATOMS: atom_id res chain seq x y z
N GLY A 1 24.96 -15.11 -43.75
CA GLY A 1 25.21 -15.16 -42.30
C GLY A 1 25.04 -13.78 -41.72
N LEU A 2 23.96 -13.59 -40.96
CA LEU A 2 23.54 -12.45 -40.11
C LEU A 2 22.02 -12.29 -40.25
N GLU A 3 21.24 -12.98 -39.41
CA GLU A 3 19.84 -12.64 -39.20
C GLU A 3 19.65 -12.09 -37.79
N ARG A 4 19.13 -10.87 -37.75
CA ARG A 4 18.76 -10.14 -36.53
C ARG A 4 17.48 -10.75 -35.95
N GLY A 5 17.59 -11.35 -34.76
CA GLY A 5 16.44 -11.72 -33.94
C GLY A 5 15.69 -10.48 -33.43
N ALA A 6 14.36 -10.54 -33.47
CA ALA A 6 13.45 -9.49 -33.06
C ALA A 6 13.68 -9.04 -31.59
N LYS A 7 13.79 -7.72 -31.38
CA LYS A 7 13.79 -7.11 -30.06
C LYS A 7 12.36 -7.11 -29.52
N ASN A 8 12.11 -7.88 -28.46
CA ASN A 8 10.85 -7.88 -27.74
C ASN A 8 10.55 -6.48 -27.16
N GLN A 9 9.39 -5.95 -27.51
CA GLN A 9 8.84 -4.70 -26.98
C GLN A 9 8.22 -4.98 -25.60
N PHE A 10 8.68 -4.27 -24.57
CA PHE A 10 8.00 -4.25 -23.27
C PHE A 10 6.97 -3.12 -23.30
N SER A 11 5.66 -3.44 -23.32
CA SER A 11 4.60 -2.45 -23.09
C SER A 11 4.49 -2.15 -21.59
N THR A 12 4.16 -0.90 -21.25
CA THR A 12 4.07 -0.36 -19.89
C THR A 12 2.88 -0.97 -19.14
N PHE A 13 3.12 -2.07 -18.44
CA PHE A 13 2.15 -2.78 -17.60
C PHE A 13 1.57 -1.94 -16.43
N SER A 14 2.23 -0.81 -16.11
CA SER A 14 1.74 0.20 -15.16
C SER A 14 0.36 0.74 -15.58
N ASP A 15 0.16 1.00 -16.87
CA ASP A 15 -1.12 1.50 -17.38
C ASP A 15 -2.21 0.44 -17.26
N PHE A 16 -1.89 -0.85 -17.40
CA PHE A 16 -2.83 -1.95 -17.26
C PHE A 16 -3.33 -2.15 -15.81
N ILE A 17 -2.45 -2.13 -14.80
CA ILE A 17 -2.87 -2.19 -13.39
C ILE A 17 -3.70 -0.94 -13.03
N THR A 18 -3.29 0.23 -13.50
CA THR A 18 -4.03 1.47 -13.27
C THR A 18 -5.38 1.45 -13.99
N THR A 19 -5.45 0.90 -15.21
CA THR A 19 -6.69 0.76 -16.01
C THR A 19 -7.62 -0.31 -15.46
N ILE A 20 -7.11 -1.40 -14.87
CA ILE A 20 -7.95 -2.39 -14.17
C ILE A 20 -8.58 -1.74 -12.93
N ASN A 21 -7.81 -0.96 -12.18
CA ASN A 21 -8.33 -0.22 -11.03
C ASN A 21 -9.34 0.86 -11.44
N GLN A 22 -9.12 1.54 -12.59
CA GLN A 22 -10.03 2.54 -13.14
C GLN A 22 -11.25 1.96 -13.88
N LYS A 23 -11.21 0.73 -14.42
CA LYS A 23 -12.35 0.12 -15.14
C LYS A 23 -13.55 -0.26 -14.26
N LYS A 24 -13.49 0.05 -12.97
CA LYS A 24 -14.67 0.14 -12.09
C LYS A 24 -15.55 1.37 -12.39
N GLU A 25 -15.06 2.30 -13.21
CA GLU A 25 -15.68 3.59 -13.52
C GLU A 25 -16.35 3.56 -14.91
N GLY A 26 -17.69 3.68 -14.92
CA GLY A 26 -18.50 3.68 -16.14
C GLY A 26 -18.73 5.06 -16.74
N THR A 27 -18.56 5.12 -18.07
CA THR A 27 -19.27 5.95 -19.08
C THR A 27 -20.10 7.16 -18.62
N GLY A 28 -19.63 8.37 -18.97
CA GLY A 28 -20.43 9.59 -19.01
C GLY A 28 -19.91 10.56 -20.08
N ASN A 29 -20.70 10.80 -21.13
CA ASN A 29 -20.40 11.72 -22.23
C ASN A 29 -20.68 13.17 -21.84
N ARG A 30 -19.76 14.10 -22.14
CA ARG A 30 -20.05 15.50 -22.52
C ARG A 30 -18.83 16.20 -23.12
N SER A 31 -19.03 16.89 -24.23
CA SER A 31 -18.04 17.63 -25.03
C SER A 31 -17.99 19.13 -24.65
N PRO A 32 -16.84 19.82 -24.77
CA PRO A 32 -16.75 21.28 -24.61
C PRO A 32 -16.44 22.02 -25.93
N PRO A 33 -16.77 23.33 -26.05
CA PRO A 33 -16.28 24.18 -27.14
C PRO A 33 -15.04 25.00 -26.76
N ALA A 34 -14.28 25.40 -27.79
CA ALA A 34 -12.97 26.07 -27.74
C ALA A 34 -13.07 27.60 -27.83
N GLN A 35 -12.10 28.34 -27.26
CA GLN A 35 -11.66 29.68 -27.70
C GLN A 35 -10.30 30.12 -27.07
N LEU A 36 -9.64 31.09 -27.71
CA LEU A 36 -8.19 31.37 -27.79
C LEU A 36 -7.67 32.60 -26.98
N ILE A 37 -6.46 32.46 -26.37
CA ILE A 37 -5.26 33.40 -26.30
C ILE A 37 -5.36 34.73 -25.47
N PRO A 38 -4.28 35.40 -24.90
CA PRO A 38 -2.80 35.19 -24.87
C PRO A 38 -2.02 35.31 -23.51
N ASN A 39 -0.87 34.61 -23.48
CA ASN A 39 0.49 34.88 -22.94
C ASN A 39 0.85 36.04 -21.97
N ILE A 40 1.56 35.70 -20.87
CA ILE A 40 2.77 36.41 -20.34
C ILE A 40 3.77 35.36 -19.78
N LYS A 41 5.05 35.46 -20.17
CA LYS A 41 6.19 34.59 -19.79
C LYS A 41 6.97 35.12 -18.57
N ASN A 42 7.43 34.22 -17.68
CA ASN A 42 8.83 34.06 -17.22
C ASN A 42 8.94 33.39 -15.82
N VAL A 43 9.15 32.06 -15.76
CA VAL A 43 10.02 31.36 -14.78
C VAL A 43 10.50 30.07 -15.48
N ARG A 44 11.75 29.63 -15.26
CA ARG A 44 12.33 28.42 -15.89
C ARG A 44 11.56 27.16 -15.48
N ASP A 45 10.91 26.55 -16.47
CA ASP A 45 10.14 25.32 -16.35
C ASP A 45 11.05 24.06 -16.28
N LEU A 46 10.62 23.11 -15.46
CA LEU A 46 10.92 21.68 -15.59
C LEU A 46 10.56 21.22 -17.01
N PRO A 47 11.21 20.20 -17.60
CA PRO A 47 10.93 19.80 -18.97
C PRO A 47 9.44 19.45 -19.15
N PRO A 48 8.77 19.98 -20.19
CA PRO A 48 7.35 19.70 -20.39
C PRO A 48 7.15 18.24 -20.79
N ILE A 49 6.34 17.53 -20.03
CA ILE A 49 5.77 16.25 -20.47
C ILE A 49 4.66 16.59 -21.46
N CYS A 50 4.92 16.31 -22.73
CA CYS A 50 3.94 16.36 -23.79
C CYS A 50 2.88 15.27 -23.54
N LEU A 51 1.75 15.66 -22.98
CA LEU A 51 0.52 14.85 -22.95
C LEU A 51 -0.32 15.16 -24.20
N ASP A 52 0.19 14.79 -25.38
CA ASP A 52 -0.63 14.70 -26.58
C ASP A 52 -1.08 13.25 -26.78
N VAL A 53 -2.16 12.90 -26.08
CA VAL A 53 -2.98 11.74 -26.43
C VAL A 53 -4.43 12.21 -26.53
N ARG A 54 -4.85 12.56 -27.74
CA ARG A 54 -6.14 12.13 -28.34
C ARG A 54 -6.35 12.80 -29.69
N GLN A 55 -6.35 11.98 -30.73
CA GLN A 55 -7.49 11.81 -31.65
C GLN A 55 -7.07 10.86 -32.78
N LYS A 56 -7.18 9.54 -32.53
CA LYS A 56 -7.51 8.61 -33.61
C LYS A 56 -8.96 8.20 -33.39
N GLN A 57 -9.77 8.46 -34.40
CA GLN A 57 -11.20 8.21 -34.47
C GLN A 57 -11.55 6.85 -33.84
N ARG A 58 -12.38 6.89 -32.78
CA ARG A 58 -13.14 5.72 -32.34
C ARG A 58 -14.13 5.39 -33.46
N VAL A 59 -13.88 4.32 -34.18
CA VAL A 59 -14.96 3.57 -34.81
C VAL A 59 -15.56 2.69 -33.72
N SER A 60 -16.82 2.96 -33.39
CA SER A 60 -17.66 2.14 -32.53
C SER A 60 -17.73 0.71 -33.09
N VAL A 61 -17.32 -0.28 -32.31
CA VAL A 61 -17.64 -1.69 -32.59
C VAL A 61 -19.04 -1.96 -32.06
N GLU A 62 -20.02 -1.38 -32.73
CA GLU A 62 -21.41 -1.83 -32.76
C GLU A 62 -21.87 -1.57 -34.20
N THR A 63 -22.36 -2.63 -34.86
CA THR A 63 -22.70 -2.76 -36.28
C THR A 63 -21.52 -2.91 -37.27
N LEU A 64 -21.08 -4.17 -37.46
CA LEU A 64 -20.51 -4.64 -38.74
C LEU A 64 -21.42 -5.76 -39.30
N PRO A 65 -21.65 -5.80 -40.63
CA PRO A 65 -22.68 -6.65 -41.24
C PRO A 65 -22.37 -8.14 -41.15
N GLN A 66 -23.42 -8.95 -41.05
CA GLN A 66 -23.37 -10.37 -41.35
C GLN A 66 -22.93 -10.55 -42.80
N GLN A 67 -21.70 -11.02 -43.04
CA GLN A 67 -21.29 -11.99 -44.07
C GLN A 67 -19.80 -11.83 -44.41
N LEU A 68 -19.00 -12.78 -43.91
CA LEU A 68 -17.90 -13.51 -44.57
C LEU A 68 -17.16 -14.28 -43.46
N LYS A 69 -17.77 -15.40 -43.02
CA LYS A 69 -17.13 -16.37 -42.13
C LYS A 69 -16.01 -17.07 -42.90
N ALA A 70 -14.75 -16.71 -42.64
CA ALA A 70 -13.67 -17.67 -42.81
C ALA A 70 -13.88 -18.82 -41.80
N PRO A 71 -13.60 -20.09 -42.14
CA PRO A 71 -13.78 -21.19 -41.21
C PRO A 71 -12.86 -20.99 -40.00
N ILE A 72 -13.45 -20.88 -38.82
CA ILE A 72 -12.73 -21.07 -37.55
C ILE A 72 -12.26 -22.52 -37.59
N PRO A 73 -10.95 -22.81 -37.52
CA PRO A 73 -10.49 -24.20 -37.43
C PRO A 73 -11.12 -24.83 -36.19
N PRO A 74 -11.64 -26.07 -36.28
CA PRO A 74 -12.28 -26.72 -35.14
C PRO A 74 -11.29 -26.82 -33.98
N GLU A 75 -11.71 -26.39 -32.78
CA GLU A 75 -10.95 -26.64 -31.55
C GLU A 75 -10.71 -28.16 -31.43
N PRO A 76 -9.47 -28.61 -31.18
CA PRO A 76 -9.17 -30.02 -31.04
C PRO A 76 -9.99 -30.59 -29.87
N SER A 77 -10.72 -31.68 -30.10
CA SER A 77 -11.51 -32.36 -29.07
C SER A 77 -10.58 -32.85 -27.96
N LEU A 78 -10.79 -32.37 -26.73
CA LEU A 78 -10.01 -32.81 -25.57
C LEU A 78 -10.22 -34.32 -25.32
N PRO A 79 -9.14 -35.09 -25.09
CA PRO A 79 -9.26 -36.47 -24.63
C PRO A 79 -10.11 -36.54 -23.36
N ILE A 80 -11.14 -37.39 -23.33
CA ILE A 80 -11.97 -37.55 -22.13
C ILE A 80 -11.19 -38.36 -21.11
N ARG A 81 -10.86 -37.75 -19.97
CA ARG A 81 -10.26 -38.43 -18.81
C ARG A 81 -11.20 -38.34 -17.61
N THR A 82 -11.50 -39.48 -16.99
CA THR A 82 -12.51 -39.60 -15.93
C THR A 82 -11.94 -39.85 -14.54
N LYS A 83 -10.60 -39.84 -14.40
CA LYS A 83 -9.95 -40.18 -13.13
C LYS A 83 -10.34 -39.20 -12.03
N THR A 84 -10.97 -39.70 -10.97
CA THR A 84 -11.44 -38.87 -9.87
C THR A 84 -10.34 -38.65 -8.83
N VAL A 85 -10.59 -37.71 -7.90
CA VAL A 85 -9.71 -37.47 -6.74
C VAL A 85 -9.46 -38.76 -5.96
N LYS A 86 -10.51 -39.55 -5.74
CA LYS A 86 -10.45 -40.79 -4.96
C LYS A 86 -9.60 -41.84 -5.68
N ASP A 87 -9.85 -42.05 -6.97
CA ASP A 87 -9.11 -43.03 -7.77
C ASP A 87 -7.60 -42.74 -7.77
N PHE A 88 -7.22 -41.46 -7.88
CA PHE A 88 -5.82 -41.07 -7.81
C PHE A 88 -5.21 -41.27 -6.41
N GLN A 89 -5.95 -40.97 -5.35
CA GLN A 89 -5.47 -41.20 -3.98
C GLN A 89 -5.26 -42.69 -3.71
N ASP A 90 -6.22 -43.53 -4.12
CA ASP A 90 -6.13 -44.99 -3.99
C ASP A 90 -4.89 -45.54 -4.73
N ASP A 91 -4.59 -45.02 -5.93
CA ASP A 91 -3.37 -45.39 -6.67
C ASP A 91 -2.09 -44.97 -5.94
N VAL A 92 -2.06 -43.78 -5.34
CA VAL A 92 -0.90 -43.30 -4.57
C VAL A 92 -0.71 -44.09 -3.28
N GLU A 93 -1.78 -44.40 -2.56
CA GLU A 93 -1.71 -45.24 -1.35
C GLU A 93 -1.26 -46.66 -1.68
N LYS A 94 -1.80 -47.24 -2.75
CA LYS A 94 -1.38 -48.54 -3.26
C LYS A 94 0.12 -48.52 -3.60
N ALA A 95 0.58 -47.52 -4.36
CA ALA A 95 1.98 -47.37 -4.72
C ALA A 95 2.91 -47.22 -3.50
N LYS A 96 2.47 -46.50 -2.46
CA LYS A 96 3.22 -46.38 -1.20
C LYS A 96 3.31 -47.71 -0.45
N SER A 97 2.23 -48.49 -0.45
CA SER A 97 2.19 -49.80 0.23
C SER A 97 2.95 -50.90 -0.51
N SER A 98 2.91 -50.90 -1.85
CA SER A 98 3.50 -51.95 -2.69
C SER A 98 4.91 -51.62 -3.17
N GLY A 99 5.29 -50.34 -3.19
CA GLY A 99 6.51 -49.84 -3.84
C GLY A 99 6.43 -49.75 -5.38
N ASP A 100 5.32 -50.17 -5.99
CA ASP A 100 5.11 -50.09 -7.45
C ASP A 100 4.45 -48.76 -7.83
N TRP A 101 5.25 -47.87 -8.43
CA TRP A 101 4.83 -46.54 -8.83
C TRP A 101 4.35 -46.44 -10.28
N LYS A 102 4.24 -47.55 -11.02
CA LYS A 102 3.96 -47.53 -12.46
C LYS A 102 2.68 -46.78 -12.83
N ALA A 103 1.56 -47.07 -12.15
CA ALA A 103 0.28 -46.41 -12.43
C ALA A 103 0.31 -44.90 -12.16
N VAL A 104 1.03 -44.48 -11.11
CA VAL A 104 1.20 -43.07 -10.74
C VAL A 104 2.15 -42.39 -11.73
N HIS A 105 3.25 -43.05 -12.11
CA HIS A 105 4.19 -42.60 -13.12
C HIS A 105 3.49 -42.35 -14.46
N ASP A 106 2.72 -43.34 -14.94
CA ASP A 106 2.00 -43.26 -16.21
C ASP A 106 1.00 -42.09 -16.18
N PHE A 107 0.24 -41.94 -15.09
CA PHE A 107 -0.66 -40.80 -14.93
C PHE A 107 0.06 -39.45 -15.06
N TYR A 108 1.17 -39.25 -14.35
CA TYR A 108 1.93 -38.00 -14.42
C TYR A 108 2.54 -37.78 -15.80
N SER A 109 3.16 -38.81 -16.36
CA SER A 109 3.80 -38.76 -17.68
C SER A 109 2.79 -38.38 -18.76
N THR A 110 1.60 -38.98 -18.75
CA THR A 110 0.58 -38.68 -19.77
C THR A 110 -0.12 -37.35 -19.49
N SER A 111 -0.31 -36.94 -18.23
CA SER A 111 -1.03 -35.68 -17.90
C SER A 111 -0.21 -34.43 -18.18
N PHE A 112 1.12 -34.49 -18.03
CA PHE A 112 2.01 -33.34 -18.22
C PHE A 112 2.74 -33.33 -19.56
N ASP A 113 2.44 -34.27 -20.47
CA ASP A 113 3.10 -34.39 -21.78
C ASP A 113 2.87 -33.17 -22.68
N SER A 114 1.66 -32.59 -22.65
CA SER A 114 1.32 -31.39 -23.43
C SER A 114 0.23 -30.56 -22.73
N PHE A 115 0.02 -29.33 -23.21
CA PHE A 115 -1.06 -28.46 -22.69
C PHE A 115 -2.45 -29.05 -22.93
N LEU A 116 -2.64 -29.78 -24.04
CA LEU A 116 -3.88 -30.51 -24.32
C LEU A 116 -4.16 -31.53 -23.21
N GLU A 117 -3.16 -32.33 -22.85
CA GLU A 117 -3.31 -33.38 -21.84
C GLU A 117 -3.48 -32.84 -20.41
N ILE A 118 -2.86 -31.69 -20.11
CA ILE A 118 -3.09 -30.98 -18.85
C ILE A 118 -4.57 -30.56 -18.75
N ASN A 119 -5.12 -29.99 -19.82
CA ASN A 119 -6.53 -29.60 -19.84
C ASN A 119 -7.44 -30.82 -19.76
N ALA A 120 -7.13 -31.90 -20.49
CA ALA A 120 -7.87 -33.15 -20.42
C ALA A 120 -7.91 -33.74 -19.00
N ALA A 121 -6.82 -33.63 -18.24
CA ALA A 121 -6.73 -34.18 -16.88
C ALA A 121 -7.40 -33.31 -15.81
N PHE A 122 -7.35 -31.98 -15.94
CA PHE A 122 -7.71 -31.08 -14.85
C PHE A 122 -8.91 -30.17 -15.10
N LYS A 123 -9.53 -30.22 -16.29
CA LYS A 123 -10.77 -29.49 -16.59
C LYS A 123 -11.98 -30.24 -16.01
N LYS A 124 -12.92 -29.52 -15.37
CA LYS A 124 -14.11 -30.10 -14.71
C LYS A 124 -15.03 -30.83 -15.69
N ASP A 125 -15.22 -30.25 -16.87
CA ASP A 125 -16.02 -30.80 -17.97
C ASP A 125 -15.26 -30.57 -19.28
N ALA A 126 -14.89 -31.65 -19.96
CA ALA A 126 -14.14 -31.61 -21.21
C ALA A 126 -14.91 -30.90 -22.33
N ASN A 127 -16.24 -31.04 -22.33
CA ASN A 127 -17.12 -30.56 -23.40
C ASN A 127 -17.58 -29.11 -23.20
N PHE A 128 -17.48 -28.58 -21.97
CA PHE A 128 -17.87 -27.21 -21.70
C PHE A 128 -16.69 -26.24 -21.94
N PRO A 129 -16.88 -25.10 -22.64
CA PRO A 129 -15.78 -24.23 -23.05
C PRO A 129 -15.17 -23.43 -21.87
N PHE A 130 -15.95 -23.07 -20.85
CA PHE A 130 -15.52 -22.24 -19.69
C PHE A 130 -14.80 -20.92 -20.07
N ASN A 131 -15.18 -20.28 -21.17
CA ASN A 131 -14.48 -19.11 -21.72
C ASN A 131 -14.79 -17.78 -20.99
N THR A 132 -15.18 -17.83 -19.72
CA THR A 132 -15.54 -16.65 -18.92
C THR A 132 -14.47 -16.32 -17.90
N ILE A 133 -14.43 -15.05 -17.46
CA ILE A 133 -13.55 -14.61 -16.38
C ILE A 133 -13.97 -15.17 -15.02
N GLU A 134 -15.21 -15.62 -14.87
CA GLU A 134 -15.79 -16.06 -13.60
C GLU A 134 -15.45 -17.51 -13.24
N ASP A 135 -15.41 -18.40 -14.23
CA ASP A 135 -15.06 -19.81 -14.04
C ASP A 135 -13.97 -20.22 -15.02
N SER A 136 -12.82 -20.61 -14.47
CA SER A 136 -11.72 -21.18 -15.23
C SER A 136 -11.99 -22.60 -15.70
N GLY A 137 -13.00 -23.28 -15.17
CA GLY A 137 -13.24 -24.69 -15.45
C GLY A 137 -12.17 -25.63 -14.86
N ILE A 138 -11.20 -25.13 -14.08
CA ILE A 138 -10.15 -25.94 -13.47
C ILE A 138 -10.70 -26.66 -12.24
N ASN A 139 -10.49 -27.98 -12.15
CA ASN A 139 -10.77 -28.77 -10.95
C ASN A 139 -9.67 -28.54 -9.91
N ALA A 140 -9.75 -27.42 -9.19
CA ALA A 140 -8.75 -27.01 -8.21
C ALA A 140 -8.52 -28.06 -7.10
N LYS A 141 -9.56 -28.79 -6.69
CA LYS A 141 -9.43 -29.87 -5.70
C LYS A 141 -8.52 -30.99 -6.22
N PHE A 142 -8.73 -31.41 -7.47
CA PHE A 142 -7.92 -32.45 -8.08
C PHE A 142 -6.47 -32.00 -8.33
N VAL A 143 -6.27 -30.78 -8.83
CA VAL A 143 -4.93 -30.17 -8.98
C VAL A 143 -4.17 -30.17 -7.65
N ASN A 144 -4.82 -29.77 -6.56
CA ASN A 144 -4.20 -29.74 -5.24
C ASN A 144 -3.73 -31.13 -4.78
N VAL A 145 -4.59 -32.15 -4.88
CA VAL A 145 -4.26 -33.52 -4.46
C VAL A 145 -3.11 -34.08 -5.30
N VAL A 146 -3.15 -33.87 -6.63
CA VAL A 146 -2.08 -34.32 -7.52
C VAL A 146 -0.76 -33.62 -7.20
N TYR A 147 -0.75 -32.33 -6.88
CA TYR A 147 0.50 -31.64 -6.54
C TYR A 147 1.01 -31.96 -5.12
N ASP A 148 0.14 -32.19 -4.14
CA ASP A 148 0.59 -32.60 -2.79
C ASP A 148 1.25 -33.98 -2.78
N ALA A 149 0.83 -34.89 -3.67
CA ALA A 149 1.46 -36.19 -3.82
C ALA A 149 2.83 -36.11 -4.53
N LEU A 150 3.05 -35.13 -5.42
CA LEU A 150 4.18 -35.11 -6.35
C LEU A 150 5.55 -35.10 -5.68
N LEU A 151 5.75 -34.34 -4.59
CA LEU A 151 7.05 -34.29 -3.91
C LEU A 151 7.37 -35.59 -3.15
N ASN A 152 6.36 -36.43 -2.90
CA ASN A 152 6.49 -37.70 -2.20
C ASN A 152 6.65 -38.89 -3.17
N THR A 153 6.68 -38.65 -4.48
CA THR A 153 6.89 -39.70 -5.48
C THR A 153 8.39 -39.89 -5.80
N PRO A 154 8.78 -41.04 -6.38
CA PRO A 154 10.15 -41.29 -6.83
C PRO A 154 10.70 -40.21 -7.78
N GLN A 155 12.03 -40.05 -7.80
CA GLN A 155 12.69 -39.00 -8.57
C GLN A 155 12.47 -39.11 -10.09
N ASP A 156 12.30 -40.32 -10.61
CA ASP A 156 11.97 -40.59 -12.02
C ASP A 156 10.59 -40.00 -12.39
N VAL A 157 9.57 -40.18 -11.55
CA VAL A 157 8.24 -39.56 -11.72
C VAL A 157 8.36 -38.05 -11.73
N GLN A 158 9.08 -37.49 -10.75
CA GLN A 158 9.31 -36.05 -10.65
C GLN A 158 10.03 -35.49 -11.89
N LYS A 159 11.04 -36.19 -12.41
CA LYS A 159 11.75 -35.80 -13.64
C LYS A 159 10.87 -35.91 -14.88
N SER A 160 10.00 -36.92 -14.95
CA SER A 160 9.05 -37.11 -16.05
C SER A 160 8.09 -35.91 -16.18
N VAL A 161 7.56 -35.42 -15.05
CA VAL A 161 6.73 -34.20 -15.02
C VAL A 161 7.48 -32.99 -15.56
N LEU A 162 8.71 -32.74 -15.10
CA LEU A 162 9.52 -31.63 -15.57
C LEU A 162 9.85 -31.74 -17.06
N LYS A 163 10.12 -32.95 -17.57
CA LYS A 163 10.34 -33.20 -18.99
C LYS A 163 9.10 -32.88 -19.83
N GLY A 164 7.92 -33.30 -19.39
CA GLY A 164 6.65 -32.95 -20.04
C GLY A 164 6.42 -31.44 -20.09
N ILE A 165 6.68 -30.74 -18.98
CA ILE A 165 6.60 -29.28 -18.92
C ILE A 165 7.58 -28.63 -19.92
N ILE A 166 8.84 -29.09 -19.98
CA ILE A 166 9.82 -28.60 -20.95
C ILE A 166 9.31 -28.77 -22.37
N ASN A 167 8.81 -29.95 -22.72
CA ASN A 167 8.27 -30.24 -24.06
C ASN A 167 7.11 -29.30 -24.41
N GLY A 168 6.17 -29.09 -23.50
CA GLY A 168 5.05 -28.16 -23.68
C GLY A 168 5.50 -26.70 -23.85
N LEU A 169 6.52 -26.27 -23.09
CA LEU A 169 7.07 -24.92 -23.20
C LEU A 169 7.92 -24.71 -24.46
N LEU A 170 8.57 -25.76 -24.98
CA LEU A 170 9.44 -25.69 -26.17
C LEU A 170 8.66 -25.70 -27.49
N GLN A 171 7.40 -26.14 -27.51
CA GLN A 171 6.59 -26.07 -28.72
C GLN A 171 6.53 -24.62 -29.25
N GLU A 172 6.88 -24.42 -30.52
CA GLU A 172 6.76 -23.12 -31.17
C GLU A 172 5.29 -22.83 -31.47
N TRP A 173 4.73 -21.83 -30.78
CA TRP A 173 3.33 -21.44 -30.98
C TRP A 173 3.24 -20.28 -31.95
N LYS A 174 2.56 -20.51 -33.09
CA LYS A 174 2.25 -19.50 -34.11
C LYS A 174 0.77 -19.12 -33.99
N GLY A 175 0.44 -18.15 -33.14
CA GLY A 175 -0.94 -17.65 -32.99
C GLY A 175 -1.25 -17.07 -31.60
N PRO A 176 -2.47 -16.51 -31.42
CA PRO A 176 -2.95 -16.08 -30.10
C PRO A 176 -3.16 -17.29 -29.20
N ARG A 177 -3.01 -17.10 -27.89
CA ARG A 177 -3.23 -18.16 -26.90
C ARG A 177 -4.71 -18.45 -26.74
N THR A 178 -5.04 -19.74 -26.67
CA THR A 178 -6.38 -20.22 -26.37
C THR A 178 -6.67 -20.14 -24.88
N LYS A 179 -7.94 -20.28 -24.48
CA LYS A 179 -8.29 -20.31 -23.05
C LYS A 179 -7.83 -21.59 -22.36
N ASP A 180 -7.71 -22.70 -23.10
CA ASP A 180 -7.07 -23.92 -22.62
C ASP A 180 -5.57 -23.71 -22.35
N ASP A 181 -4.85 -22.94 -23.18
CA ASP A 181 -3.46 -22.57 -22.88
C ASP A 181 -3.34 -21.81 -21.56
N LEU A 182 -4.25 -20.85 -21.32
CA LEU A 182 -4.28 -20.09 -20.07
C LEU A 182 -4.53 -20.98 -18.85
N ARG A 183 -5.42 -21.98 -18.97
CA ARG A 183 -5.66 -22.97 -17.90
C ARG A 183 -4.41 -23.80 -17.63
N ALA A 184 -3.74 -24.26 -18.68
CA ALA A 184 -2.49 -24.99 -18.56
C ALA A 184 -1.44 -24.14 -17.82
N TYR A 185 -1.27 -22.87 -18.16
CA TYR A 185 -0.38 -21.97 -17.41
C TYR A 185 -0.78 -21.84 -15.94
N CYS A 186 -2.06 -21.65 -15.63
CA CYS A 186 -2.56 -21.60 -14.24
C CYS A 186 -2.26 -22.88 -13.46
N ILE A 187 -2.38 -24.04 -14.09
CA ILE A 187 -2.08 -25.34 -13.47
C ILE A 187 -0.57 -25.47 -13.26
N LEU A 188 0.23 -25.25 -14.31
CA LEU A 188 1.68 -25.38 -14.26
C LEU A 188 2.33 -24.46 -13.23
N LEU A 189 1.86 -23.22 -13.10
CA LEU A 189 2.39 -22.26 -12.13
C LEU A 189 2.28 -22.79 -10.69
N GLN A 190 1.32 -23.67 -10.42
CA GLN A 190 1.10 -24.27 -9.11
C GLN A 190 2.07 -25.42 -8.77
N ASN A 191 2.85 -25.92 -9.72
CA ASN A 191 3.75 -27.06 -9.51
C ASN A 191 4.75 -26.81 -8.36
N PRO A 192 4.75 -27.64 -7.29
CA PRO A 192 5.62 -27.46 -6.13
C PRO A 192 7.10 -27.71 -6.40
N GLN A 193 7.47 -28.39 -7.49
CA GLN A 193 8.87 -28.63 -7.85
C GLN A 193 9.65 -27.32 -8.10
N PHE A 194 8.95 -26.24 -8.49
CA PHE A 194 9.53 -24.92 -8.72
C PHE A 194 10.02 -24.20 -7.46
N SER A 195 9.84 -24.79 -6.27
CA SER A 195 10.50 -24.31 -5.05
C SER A 195 11.98 -24.69 -4.97
N ASN A 196 12.47 -25.61 -5.82
CA ASN A 196 13.87 -26.03 -5.86
C ASN A 196 14.67 -25.25 -6.92
N THR A 197 15.85 -24.74 -6.56
CA THR A 197 16.75 -23.96 -7.44
C THR A 197 17.13 -24.72 -8.72
N SER A 198 17.24 -26.06 -8.66
CA SER A 198 17.57 -26.89 -9.83
C SER A 198 16.53 -26.81 -10.96
N THR A 199 15.30 -26.35 -10.65
CA THR A 199 14.20 -26.24 -11.61
C THR A 199 13.98 -24.81 -12.12
N TYR A 200 14.77 -23.85 -11.65
CA TYR A 200 14.54 -22.42 -11.91
C TYR A 200 14.65 -22.04 -13.38
N VAL A 201 15.44 -22.76 -14.18
CA VAL A 201 15.50 -22.54 -15.63
C VAL A 201 14.14 -22.80 -16.27
N ILE A 202 13.51 -23.93 -15.93
CA ILE A 202 12.17 -24.31 -16.42
C ILE A 202 11.15 -23.29 -15.94
N TYR A 203 11.21 -22.95 -14.65
CA TYR A 203 10.30 -21.97 -14.05
C TYR A 203 10.41 -20.60 -14.73
N ALA A 204 11.63 -20.12 -14.98
CA ALA A 204 11.87 -18.87 -15.68
C ALA A 204 11.20 -18.88 -17.07
N HIS A 205 11.37 -19.94 -17.86
CA HIS A 205 10.74 -20.04 -19.18
C HIS A 205 9.21 -20.02 -19.11
N LEU A 206 8.60 -20.70 -18.14
CA LEU A 206 7.16 -20.60 -17.87
C LEU A 206 6.74 -19.16 -17.56
N LEU A 207 7.43 -18.50 -16.63
CA LEU A 207 7.15 -17.11 -16.25
C LEU A 207 7.31 -16.15 -17.43
N ARG A 208 8.30 -16.38 -18.32
CA ARG A 208 8.50 -15.58 -19.53
C ARG A 208 7.32 -15.68 -20.49
N GLN A 209 6.77 -16.88 -20.68
CA GLN A 209 5.61 -17.08 -21.54
C GLN A 209 4.37 -16.40 -20.96
N ILE A 210 4.13 -16.52 -19.65
CA ILE A 210 3.01 -15.85 -18.97
C ILE A 210 3.18 -14.32 -19.03
N ALA A 211 4.39 -13.81 -18.80
CA ALA A 211 4.69 -12.37 -18.85
C ALA A 211 4.50 -11.78 -20.26
N ALA A 212 4.66 -12.59 -21.32
CA ALA A 212 4.51 -12.18 -22.72
C ALA A 212 3.07 -12.27 -23.25
N LEU A 213 2.11 -12.74 -22.44
CA LEU A 213 0.70 -12.78 -22.83
C LEU A 213 0.11 -11.38 -23.07
N THR A 214 -1.01 -11.34 -23.78
CA THR A 214 -1.75 -10.11 -24.04
C THR A 214 -2.42 -9.59 -22.77
N GLU A 215 -2.75 -8.29 -22.72
CA GLU A 215 -3.49 -7.70 -21.61
C GLU A 215 -4.86 -8.38 -21.38
N ALA A 216 -5.53 -8.77 -22.46
CA ALA A 216 -6.79 -9.51 -22.38
C ALA A 216 -6.58 -10.85 -21.66
N ASP A 217 -5.52 -11.59 -21.96
CA ASP A 217 -5.22 -12.86 -21.31
C ASP A 217 -4.78 -12.68 -19.86
N HIS A 218 -4.00 -11.64 -19.55
CA HIS A 218 -3.68 -11.27 -18.17
C HIS A 218 -4.94 -11.00 -17.35
N HIS A 219 -5.97 -10.38 -17.94
CA HIS A 219 -7.25 -10.17 -17.27
C HIS A 219 -7.92 -11.49 -16.86
N PHE A 220 -7.92 -12.50 -17.73
CA PHE A 220 -8.41 -13.85 -17.37
C PHE A 220 -7.59 -14.46 -16.22
N LEU A 221 -6.26 -14.44 -16.32
CA LEU A 221 -5.38 -15.02 -15.29
C LEU A 221 -5.57 -14.35 -13.93
N VAL A 222 -5.73 -13.03 -13.90
CA VAL A 222 -6.01 -12.26 -12.67
C VAL A 222 -7.32 -12.74 -12.05
N HIS A 223 -8.42 -12.81 -12.81
CA HIS A 223 -9.72 -13.22 -12.30
C HIS A 223 -9.75 -14.69 -11.84
N TRP A 224 -9.11 -15.59 -12.58
CA TRP A 224 -9.03 -17.00 -12.21
C TRP A 224 -8.16 -17.23 -10.96
N SER A 225 -7.11 -16.42 -10.77
CA SER A 225 -6.24 -16.50 -9.59
C SER A 225 -6.98 -16.15 -8.29
N LYS A 226 -8.05 -15.35 -8.35
CA LYS A 226 -8.90 -15.03 -7.20
C LYS A 226 -9.57 -16.26 -6.56
N LYS A 227 -9.73 -17.34 -7.32
CA LYS A 227 -10.38 -18.57 -6.86
C LYS A 227 -9.40 -19.56 -6.23
N ILE A 228 -8.09 -19.27 -6.24
CA ILE A 228 -7.07 -20.09 -5.58
C ILE A 228 -7.23 -19.93 -4.07
N ALA A 229 -7.17 -21.04 -3.32
CA ALA A 229 -7.26 -21.01 -1.87
C ALA A 229 -6.12 -20.17 -1.25
N GLN A 230 -6.42 -19.38 -0.21
CA GLN A 230 -5.48 -18.45 0.44
C GLN A 230 -4.10 -19.06 0.74
N ARG A 231 -4.06 -20.27 1.33
CA ARG A 231 -2.80 -20.97 1.64
C ARG A 231 -1.93 -21.20 0.39
N ARG A 232 -2.54 -21.66 -0.71
CA ARG A 232 -1.84 -21.90 -1.97
C ARG A 232 -1.43 -20.60 -2.63
N PHE A 233 -2.32 -19.61 -2.62
CA PHE A 233 -2.04 -18.28 -3.15
C PHE A 233 -0.79 -17.69 -2.49
N LYS A 234 -0.69 -17.76 -1.16
CA LYS A 234 0.51 -17.36 -0.40
C LYS A 234 1.75 -18.14 -0.83
N GLN A 235 1.67 -19.47 -0.92
CA GLN A 235 2.79 -20.31 -1.37
C GLN A 235 3.31 -19.94 -2.77
N LEU A 236 2.44 -19.52 -3.69
CA LEU A 236 2.83 -19.07 -5.03
C LEU A 236 3.54 -17.72 -4.99
N VAL A 237 3.02 -16.79 -4.19
CA VAL A 237 3.65 -15.49 -3.95
C VAL A 237 5.03 -15.68 -3.32
N ASP A 238 5.13 -16.46 -2.25
CA ASP A 238 6.39 -16.77 -1.57
C ASP A 238 7.41 -17.41 -2.53
N ARG A 239 6.97 -18.32 -3.42
CA ARG A 239 7.83 -18.96 -4.43
C ARG A 239 8.37 -17.97 -5.46
N LEU A 240 7.53 -17.06 -5.95
CA LEU A 240 7.93 -16.00 -6.89
C LEU A 240 8.93 -15.05 -6.24
N LEU A 241 8.67 -14.65 -4.99
CA LEU A 241 9.58 -13.80 -4.20
C LEU A 241 10.92 -14.49 -3.98
N GLN A 242 10.91 -15.76 -3.55
CA GLN A 242 12.11 -16.56 -3.35
C GLN A 242 12.92 -16.72 -4.65
N PHE A 243 12.25 -16.96 -5.78
CA PHE A 243 12.88 -17.02 -7.10
C PHE A 243 13.60 -15.70 -7.45
N ILE A 244 12.96 -14.55 -7.19
CA ILE A 244 13.57 -13.23 -7.40
C ILE A 244 14.78 -13.04 -6.47
N SER A 245 14.62 -13.33 -5.18
CA SER A 245 15.67 -13.17 -4.17
C SER A 245 16.91 -14.02 -4.46
N LEU A 246 16.73 -15.32 -4.73
CA LEU A 246 17.85 -16.22 -5.02
C LEU A 246 18.49 -15.93 -6.38
N ARG A 247 17.77 -15.32 -7.31
CA ARG A 247 18.34 -14.86 -8.58
C ARG A 247 19.17 -13.59 -8.42
N LEU A 248 18.76 -12.67 -7.54
CA LEU A 248 19.51 -11.45 -7.21
C LEU A 248 20.76 -11.77 -6.38
N PHE A 249 20.61 -12.62 -5.37
CA PHE A 249 21.63 -12.96 -4.39
C PHE A 249 21.83 -14.49 -4.31
N PRO A 250 22.40 -15.11 -5.35
CA PRO A 250 22.63 -16.55 -5.35
C PRO A 250 23.74 -16.93 -4.36
N ALA A 251 23.49 -17.93 -3.51
CA ALA A 251 24.50 -18.45 -2.58
C ALA A 251 25.71 -19.04 -3.33
N LYS A 252 25.45 -19.66 -4.49
CA LYS A 252 26.47 -20.20 -5.41
C LYS A 252 26.19 -19.68 -6.82
N PRO A 253 26.92 -18.65 -7.29
CA PRO A 253 26.69 -18.04 -8.60
C PRO A 253 26.78 -19.01 -9.78
N GLU A 254 27.58 -20.07 -9.63
CA GLU A 254 27.81 -21.11 -10.66
C GLU A 254 26.58 -21.98 -10.95
N GLU A 255 25.65 -22.09 -9.99
CA GLU A 255 24.42 -22.90 -10.15
C GLU A 255 23.42 -22.24 -11.13
N PHE A 256 23.62 -20.96 -11.48
CA PHE A 256 22.72 -20.22 -12.34
C PHE A 256 23.40 -19.72 -13.62
N PRO A 257 22.65 -19.59 -14.73
CA PRO A 257 23.17 -18.96 -15.94
C PRO A 257 23.66 -17.53 -15.68
N PRO A 258 24.70 -17.05 -16.41
CA PRO A 258 25.20 -15.68 -16.27
C PRO A 258 24.10 -14.62 -16.43
N MET A 259 24.10 -13.60 -15.57
CA MET A 259 23.05 -12.58 -15.54
C MET A 259 22.83 -11.91 -16.90
N MET A 260 23.90 -11.60 -17.62
CA MET A 260 23.85 -10.96 -18.94
C MET A 260 23.03 -11.73 -20.00
N LYS A 261 22.96 -13.07 -19.90
CA LYS A 261 22.22 -13.92 -20.84
C LYS A 261 20.76 -14.13 -20.44
N CYS A 262 20.42 -13.82 -19.19
CA CYS A 262 19.13 -14.13 -18.58
C CYS A 262 18.53 -12.92 -17.84
N THR A 263 18.75 -11.71 -18.39
CA THR A 263 18.25 -10.45 -17.85
C THR A 263 16.72 -10.40 -17.74
N TRP A 264 16.02 -11.26 -18.49
CA TRP A 264 14.56 -11.36 -18.52
C TRP A 264 13.96 -12.15 -17.35
N TRP A 265 14.75 -12.89 -16.55
CA TRP A 265 14.21 -13.75 -15.47
C TRP A 265 13.46 -12.93 -14.40
N ILE A 266 14.14 -11.93 -13.82
CA ILE A 266 13.57 -11.08 -12.77
C ILE A 266 12.38 -10.26 -13.29
N PRO A 267 12.46 -9.58 -14.45
CA PRO A 267 11.32 -8.87 -15.02
C PRO A 267 10.10 -9.77 -15.25
N SER A 268 10.31 -10.98 -15.77
CA SER A 268 9.21 -11.93 -16.03
C SER A 268 8.55 -12.38 -14.73
N ALA A 269 9.35 -12.75 -13.72
CA ALA A 269 8.83 -13.14 -12.41
C ALA A 269 8.06 -12.00 -11.73
N THR A 270 8.61 -10.78 -11.77
CA THR A 270 7.97 -9.60 -11.18
C THR A 270 6.65 -9.26 -11.86
N LYS A 271 6.58 -9.38 -13.19
CA LYS A 271 5.33 -9.18 -13.95
C LYS A 271 4.28 -10.23 -13.63
N VAL A 272 4.66 -11.50 -13.48
CA VAL A 272 3.72 -12.56 -13.04
C VAL A 272 3.26 -12.30 -11.61
N LEU A 273 4.16 -11.92 -10.70
CA LEU A 273 3.81 -11.53 -9.33
C LEU A 273 2.83 -10.35 -9.29
N ALA A 274 2.95 -9.41 -10.23
CA ALA A 274 2.03 -8.29 -10.36
C ALA A 274 0.60 -8.74 -10.74
N LEU A 275 0.43 -9.84 -11.47
CA LEU A 275 -0.89 -10.45 -11.72
C LEU A 275 -1.52 -10.96 -10.42
N PHE A 276 -0.71 -11.58 -9.54
CA PHE A 276 -1.18 -12.02 -8.22
C PHE A 276 -1.52 -10.81 -7.34
N ASN A 277 -0.71 -9.76 -7.33
CA ASN A 277 -1.05 -8.54 -6.60
C ASN A 277 -2.36 -7.91 -7.10
N ALA A 278 -2.60 -7.87 -8.42
CA ALA A 278 -3.86 -7.41 -8.98
C ALA A 278 -5.05 -8.31 -8.58
N ALA A 279 -4.88 -9.64 -8.60
CA ALA A 279 -5.91 -10.58 -8.14
C ALA A 279 -6.23 -10.39 -6.65
N ASN A 280 -5.22 -10.13 -5.83
CA ASN A 280 -5.36 -9.83 -4.42
C ASN A 280 -6.18 -8.56 -4.18
N SER A 281 -5.85 -7.47 -4.90
CA SER A 281 -6.55 -6.18 -4.79
C SER A 281 -7.98 -6.19 -5.32
N LEU A 282 -8.29 -7.03 -6.32
CA LEU A 282 -9.65 -7.20 -6.85
C LEU A 282 -10.56 -8.06 -5.95
N SER A 283 -10.01 -8.66 -4.89
CA SER A 283 -10.77 -9.47 -3.93
C SER A 283 -11.14 -8.62 -2.73
N SER A 284 -12.39 -8.70 -2.28
CA SER A 284 -12.87 -8.04 -1.06
C SER A 284 -13.50 -9.10 -0.15
N PRO A 285 -12.87 -9.46 0.99
CA PRO A 285 -11.56 -8.99 1.47
C PRO A 285 -10.39 -9.49 0.58
N SER A 286 -9.21 -8.89 0.74
CA SER A 286 -8.00 -9.34 0.04
C SER A 286 -7.65 -10.78 0.44
N ILE A 287 -7.02 -11.53 -0.47
CA ILE A 287 -6.70 -12.95 -0.28
C ILE A 287 -5.59 -13.12 0.77
N ILE A 288 -4.54 -12.30 0.68
CA ILE A 288 -3.41 -12.23 1.62
C ILE A 288 -3.09 -10.77 1.95
N SER A 289 -2.23 -10.53 2.94
CA SER A 289 -1.82 -9.17 3.30
C SER A 289 -1.01 -8.54 2.17
N TYR A 290 -1.08 -7.22 1.99
CA TYR A 290 -0.20 -6.53 1.05
C TYR A 290 1.29 -6.64 1.46
N THR A 291 1.56 -6.81 2.76
CA THR A 291 2.92 -6.99 3.29
C THR A 291 3.53 -8.34 2.89
N ASP A 292 2.71 -9.35 2.58
CA ASP A 292 3.16 -10.65 2.08
C ASP A 292 3.79 -10.56 0.67
N PHE A 293 3.58 -9.47 -0.05
CA PHE A 293 4.19 -9.23 -1.35
C PHE A 293 5.56 -8.54 -1.26
N TYR A 294 5.97 -8.06 -0.08
CA TYR A 294 7.26 -7.42 0.09
C TYR A 294 8.41 -8.42 -0.06
N ASN A 295 9.47 -7.96 -0.74
CA ASN A 295 10.73 -8.67 -0.81
C ASN A 295 11.80 -7.90 -0.03
N SER A 296 12.04 -8.30 1.23
CA SER A 296 13.06 -7.67 2.09
C SER A 296 14.49 -7.79 1.55
N THR A 297 14.77 -8.72 0.64
CA THR A 297 16.11 -8.79 0.01
C THR A 297 16.41 -7.57 -0.87
N LEU A 298 15.38 -6.85 -1.31
CA LEU A 298 15.54 -5.58 -2.03
C LEU A 298 16.04 -4.45 -1.11
N ASP A 299 15.99 -4.61 0.21
CA ASP A 299 16.54 -3.62 1.14
C ASP A 299 18.08 -3.55 1.04
N HIS A 300 18.72 -4.53 0.38
CA HIS A 300 20.18 -4.62 0.20
C HIS A 300 20.69 -4.17 -1.18
N ILE A 301 19.81 -3.79 -2.11
CA ILE A 301 20.23 -3.22 -3.40
C ILE A 301 20.41 -1.70 -3.31
N ASP A 302 21.07 -1.09 -4.31
CA ASP A 302 21.10 0.38 -4.43
C ASP A 302 19.72 0.90 -4.88
N LEU A 303 18.84 1.07 -3.90
CA LEU A 303 17.47 1.56 -4.10
C LEU A 303 17.44 2.97 -4.66
N MET A 304 18.45 3.80 -4.38
CA MET A 304 18.51 5.15 -4.94
C MET A 304 18.89 5.10 -6.41
N GLU A 305 19.83 4.24 -6.81
CA GLU A 305 20.12 4.04 -8.25
C GLU A 305 18.86 3.55 -8.99
N GLU A 306 18.13 2.58 -8.44
CA GLU A 306 16.85 2.12 -8.99
C GLU A 306 15.83 3.25 -9.12
N TYR A 307 15.68 4.08 -8.07
CA TYR A 307 14.76 5.22 -8.05
C TYR A 307 15.11 6.26 -9.12
N HIS A 308 16.38 6.67 -9.21
CA HIS A 308 16.83 7.62 -10.23
C HIS A 308 16.67 7.05 -11.65
N ASN A 309 16.98 5.76 -11.84
CA ASN A 309 16.77 5.11 -13.12
C ASN A 309 15.29 5.12 -13.52
N TRP A 310 14.39 4.81 -12.59
CA TRP A 310 12.96 4.87 -12.85
C TRP A 310 12.47 6.29 -13.16
N GLN A 311 12.94 7.30 -12.42
CA GLN A 311 12.58 8.70 -12.68
C GLN A 311 13.09 9.20 -14.05
N CYS A 312 14.37 8.98 -14.36
CA CYS A 312 15.00 9.45 -15.60
C CYS A 312 14.48 8.72 -16.83
N TYR A 313 14.12 7.45 -16.68
CA TYR A 313 13.79 6.56 -17.76
C TYR A 313 12.37 6.01 -17.68
N GLY A 314 11.42 6.79 -17.16
CA GLY A 314 10.03 6.38 -16.92
C GLY A 314 9.31 5.73 -18.12
N ASN A 315 9.80 5.97 -19.35
CA ASN A 315 9.33 5.37 -20.61
C ASN A 315 10.34 4.44 -21.32
N SER A 316 11.45 4.08 -20.68
CA SER A 316 12.41 3.14 -21.27
C SER A 316 11.98 1.69 -21.06
N HIS A 317 12.42 0.81 -21.97
CA HIS A 317 12.24 -0.65 -21.82
C HIS A 317 13.13 -1.27 -20.73
N ARG A 318 13.80 -0.47 -19.89
CA ARG A 318 14.65 -0.97 -18.81
C ARG A 318 13.78 -1.24 -17.59
N PHE A 319 13.91 -2.46 -17.07
CA PHE A 319 13.23 -2.88 -15.86
C PHE A 319 13.76 -2.11 -14.65
N SER A 320 12.85 -1.70 -13.76
CA SER A 320 13.16 -1.26 -12.40
C SER A 320 12.11 -1.76 -11.42
N PHE A 321 12.52 -2.09 -10.20
CA PHE A 321 11.57 -2.47 -9.14
C PHE A 321 10.62 -1.33 -8.76
N CYS A 322 10.99 -0.07 -8.97
CA CYS A 322 10.11 1.08 -8.73
C CYS A 322 8.88 1.11 -9.65
N GLN A 323 8.89 0.36 -10.76
CA GLN A 323 7.70 0.15 -11.61
C GLN A 323 6.69 -0.81 -10.97
N TYR A 324 7.10 -1.55 -9.93
CA TYR A 324 6.28 -2.53 -9.21
C TYR A 324 6.32 -2.26 -7.71
N PRO A 325 5.81 -1.10 -7.21
CA PRO A 325 6.05 -0.67 -5.83
C PRO A 325 5.54 -1.63 -4.75
N PHE A 326 4.60 -2.52 -5.08
CA PHE A 326 4.07 -3.51 -4.13
C PHE A 326 5.13 -4.51 -3.64
N ILE A 327 6.23 -4.71 -4.38
CA ILE A 327 7.32 -5.63 -3.99
C ILE A 327 8.33 -4.99 -3.04
N ILE A 328 8.40 -3.65 -3.03
CA ILE A 328 9.36 -2.90 -2.23
C ILE A 328 8.79 -2.76 -0.82
N SER A 329 9.58 -3.12 0.19
CA SER A 329 9.19 -3.00 1.59
C SER A 329 8.95 -1.53 1.99
N ILE A 330 8.14 -1.30 3.02
CA ILE A 330 7.97 0.05 3.57
C ILE A 330 9.29 0.61 4.14
N ALA A 331 10.18 -0.25 4.65
CA ALA A 331 11.50 0.15 5.11
C ALA A 331 12.36 0.70 3.96
N ALA A 332 12.40 0.00 2.82
CA ALA A 332 13.07 0.46 1.61
C ALA A 332 12.46 1.75 1.06
N LYS A 333 11.12 1.86 1.01
CA LYS A 333 10.44 3.08 0.55
C LYS A 333 10.72 4.27 1.46
N LYS A 334 10.76 4.07 2.78
CA LYS A 334 11.16 5.12 3.75
C LYS A 334 12.56 5.63 3.42
N VAL A 335 13.52 4.76 3.12
CA VAL A 335 14.88 5.16 2.73
C VAL A 335 14.86 5.99 1.45
N ILE A 336 14.11 5.57 0.42
CA ILE A 336 13.96 6.35 -0.84
C ILE A 336 13.43 7.75 -0.54
N ILE A 337 12.34 7.86 0.23
CA ILE A 337 11.70 9.14 0.56
C ILE A 337 12.64 10.02 1.38
N GLN A 338 13.32 9.45 2.37
CA GLN A 338 14.24 10.21 3.21
C GLN A 338 15.42 10.74 2.38
N ARG A 339 16.03 9.90 1.54
CA ARG A 339 17.16 10.32 0.68
C ARG A 339 16.74 11.36 -0.36
N ASP A 340 15.58 11.17 -1.01
CA ASP A 340 15.02 12.15 -1.94
C ASP A 340 14.76 13.50 -1.24
N SER A 341 14.19 13.47 -0.02
CA SER A 341 13.97 14.68 0.77
C SER A 341 15.28 15.38 1.15
N GLU A 342 16.29 14.65 1.62
CA GLU A 342 17.62 15.18 1.95
C GLU A 342 18.29 15.83 0.73
N GLN A 343 18.21 15.18 -0.44
CA GLN A 343 18.75 15.72 -1.69
C GLN A 343 18.04 17.00 -2.12
N GLN A 344 16.71 17.04 -2.04
CA GLN A 344 15.93 18.24 -2.33
C GLN A 344 16.24 19.39 -1.35
N MET A 345 16.36 19.10 -0.05
CA MET A 345 16.77 20.09 0.96
C MET A 345 18.12 20.71 0.63
N ILE A 346 19.12 19.86 0.30
CA ILE A 346 20.46 20.32 -0.07
C ILE A 346 20.41 21.15 -1.34
N SER A 347 19.65 20.71 -2.36
CA SER A 347 19.51 21.41 -3.63
C SER A 347 18.91 22.81 -3.45
N ILE A 348 17.82 22.93 -2.67
CA ILE A 348 17.12 24.20 -2.44
C ILE A 348 17.95 25.15 -1.56
N ALA A 349 18.67 24.61 -0.57
CA ALA A 349 19.60 25.39 0.24
C ALA A 349 20.77 25.93 -0.61
N ARG A 350 21.33 25.11 -1.51
CA ARG A 350 22.38 25.54 -2.46
C ARG A 350 21.86 26.61 -3.42
N GLN A 351 20.67 26.43 -3.99
CA GLN A 351 20.05 27.41 -4.87
C GLN A 351 19.87 28.75 -4.16
N SER A 352 19.37 28.73 -2.91
CA SER A 352 19.21 29.94 -2.09
C SER A 352 20.53 30.67 -1.85
N LEU A 353 21.62 29.92 -1.63
CA LEU A 353 22.96 30.48 -1.46
C LEU A 353 23.46 31.12 -2.76
N VAL A 354 23.34 30.41 -3.89
CA VAL A 354 23.73 30.91 -5.21
C VAL A 354 22.98 32.19 -5.57
N ASP A 355 21.67 32.22 -5.32
CA ASP A 355 20.82 33.38 -5.60
C ASP A 355 21.25 34.62 -4.79
N LYS A 356 21.60 34.45 -3.49
CA LYS A 356 22.09 35.57 -2.67
C LYS A 356 23.48 36.05 -3.08
N VAL A 357 24.39 35.13 -3.39
CA VAL A 357 25.73 35.48 -3.90
C VAL A 357 25.62 36.22 -5.23
N SER A 358 24.75 35.76 -6.13
CA SER A 358 24.46 36.43 -7.41
C SER A 358 23.93 37.86 -7.20
N ARG A 359 23.09 38.07 -6.17
CA ARG A 359 22.59 39.39 -5.76
C ARG A 359 23.58 40.22 -4.94
N ARG A 360 24.83 39.76 -4.77
CA ARG A 360 25.89 40.40 -3.96
C ARG A 360 25.49 40.67 -2.50
N GLN A 361 24.58 39.85 -1.96
CA GLN A 361 24.17 39.93 -0.56
C GLN A 361 25.07 39.06 0.30
N LYS A 362 25.39 39.52 1.53
CA LYS A 362 26.19 38.72 2.46
C LYS A 362 25.43 37.45 2.86
N PRO A 363 26.01 36.26 2.66
CA PRO A 363 25.34 35.04 3.04
C PRO A 363 25.30 34.86 4.58
N ASP A 364 24.15 34.45 5.09
CA ASP A 364 23.92 34.02 6.46
C ASP A 364 23.59 32.51 6.47
N MET A 365 24.22 31.76 7.36
CA MET A 365 24.01 30.31 7.54
C MET A 365 22.54 29.97 7.85
N ASN A 366 21.80 30.88 8.49
CA ASN A 366 20.38 30.65 8.76
C ASN A 366 19.55 30.47 7.48
N MET A 367 19.99 30.98 6.32
CA MET A 367 19.23 30.85 5.07
C MET A 367 19.11 29.40 4.56
N LEU A 368 19.98 28.51 5.04
CA LEU A 368 20.04 27.11 4.63
C LEU A 368 18.94 26.26 5.29
N PHE A 369 18.24 26.83 6.28
CA PHE A 369 17.24 26.16 7.09
C PHE A 369 15.89 26.86 6.96
N LEU A 370 14.82 26.10 7.13
CA LEU A 370 13.52 26.62 7.48
C LEU A 370 13.53 26.90 8.99
N ASN A 371 13.81 28.13 9.38
CA ASN A 371 13.79 28.52 10.78
C ASN A 371 12.36 28.89 11.18
N VAL A 372 11.78 28.21 12.15
CA VAL A 372 10.46 28.51 12.71
C VAL A 372 10.65 29.04 14.13
N LYS A 373 10.31 30.32 14.33
CA LYS A 373 10.42 30.98 15.64
C LYS A 373 9.04 31.20 16.23
N VAL A 374 8.78 30.58 17.38
CA VAL A 374 7.43 30.53 17.97
C VAL A 374 7.46 30.80 19.47
N ARG A 375 6.38 31.39 19.99
CA ARG A 375 6.16 31.54 21.44
C ARG A 375 5.24 30.43 21.93
N ARG A 376 5.52 29.85 23.10
CA ARG A 376 4.67 28.78 23.68
C ARG A 376 3.22 29.21 23.83
N THR A 377 2.98 30.46 24.23
CA THR A 377 1.64 31.01 24.45
C THR A 377 0.84 31.27 23.15
N HIS A 378 1.52 31.34 22.00
CA HIS A 378 0.93 31.66 20.69
C HIS A 378 1.36 30.63 19.65
N LEU A 379 1.42 29.35 20.05
CA LEU A 379 2.06 28.30 19.28
C LEU A 379 1.44 28.12 17.89
N VAL A 380 0.11 27.99 17.83
CA VAL A 380 -0.61 27.77 16.56
C VAL A 380 -0.46 28.99 15.65
N SER A 381 -0.84 30.18 16.12
CA SER A 381 -0.78 31.40 15.29
C SER A 381 0.62 31.71 14.78
N ASP A 382 1.65 31.65 15.65
CA ASP A 382 3.03 31.93 15.24
C ASP A 382 3.51 30.89 14.21
N SER A 383 3.16 29.61 14.39
CA SER A 383 3.53 28.53 13.46
C SER A 383 2.88 28.72 12.09
N LEU A 384 1.58 29.00 12.07
CA LEU A 384 0.82 29.23 10.84
C LEU A 384 1.39 30.44 10.08
N ASP A 385 1.69 31.54 10.77
CA ASP A 385 2.25 32.74 10.17
C ASP A 385 3.67 32.53 9.63
N GLU A 386 4.52 31.80 10.36
CA GLU A 386 5.89 31.48 9.92
C GLU A 386 5.88 30.62 8.66
N LEU A 387 5.06 29.56 8.64
CA LEU A 387 4.93 28.67 7.47
C LEU A 387 4.29 29.37 6.27
N ALA A 388 3.28 30.24 6.51
CA ALA A 388 2.65 31.02 5.46
C ALA A 388 3.62 32.04 4.83
N ARG A 389 4.49 32.68 5.63
CA ARG A 389 5.51 33.62 5.14
C ARG A 389 6.67 32.92 4.42
N LYS A 390 7.03 31.71 4.84
CA LYS A 390 8.22 30.97 4.37
C LYS A 390 7.88 29.83 3.41
N ARG A 391 6.82 29.98 2.59
CA ARG A 391 6.36 28.94 1.64
C ARG A 391 7.46 28.42 0.70
N ALA A 392 8.34 29.29 0.23
CA ALA A 392 9.46 28.91 -0.66
C ALA A 392 10.55 28.09 0.05
N ASP A 393 10.61 28.18 1.38
CA ASP A 393 11.61 27.52 2.22
C ASP A 393 11.09 26.22 2.85
N LEU A 394 9.84 25.81 2.58
CA LEU A 394 9.21 24.62 3.19
C LEU A 394 9.98 23.32 2.94
N LYS A 395 10.76 23.27 1.86
CA LYS A 395 11.61 22.14 1.50
C LYS A 395 13.05 22.28 1.98
N LYS A 396 13.36 23.21 2.88
CA LYS A 396 14.65 23.28 3.59
C LYS A 396 14.59 22.47 4.88
N LYS A 397 15.77 22.15 5.45
CA LYS A 397 15.85 21.47 6.74
C LYS A 397 15.21 22.33 7.83
N LEU A 398 14.26 21.75 8.57
CA LEU A 398 13.53 22.43 9.63
C LEU A 398 14.41 22.67 10.86
N LYS A 399 14.27 23.86 11.46
CA LYS A 399 14.89 24.22 12.73
C LYS A 399 13.91 25.05 13.55
N VAL A 400 13.54 24.57 14.73
CA VAL A 400 12.60 25.27 15.61
C VAL A 400 13.34 26.03 16.71
N THR A 401 12.82 27.18 17.10
CA THR A 401 13.31 27.95 18.25
C THR A 401 12.15 28.54 19.03
N PHE A 402 12.06 28.21 20.32
CA PHE A 402 11.13 28.87 21.24
C PHE A 402 11.71 30.21 21.68
N VAL A 403 10.93 31.28 21.51
CA VAL A 403 11.37 32.63 21.85
C VAL A 403 11.59 32.74 23.36
N GLY A 404 12.79 33.17 23.76
CA GLY A 404 13.18 33.32 25.17
C GLY A 404 13.81 32.07 25.80
N GLU A 405 13.91 30.95 25.07
CA GLU A 405 14.51 29.72 25.57
C GLU A 405 15.90 29.50 24.95
N ALA A 406 16.89 29.15 25.79
CA ALA A 406 18.20 28.75 25.32
C ALA A 406 18.15 27.29 24.84
N GLY A 407 18.36 27.05 23.54
CA GLY A 407 18.38 25.70 22.99
C GLY A 407 18.93 25.65 21.57
N LEU A 408 19.79 24.66 21.32
CA LEU A 408 20.21 24.28 19.96
C LEU A 408 19.34 23.10 19.54
N ASP A 409 18.55 23.29 18.49
CA ASP A 409 17.69 22.24 17.97
C ASP A 409 18.51 21.14 17.28
N MET A 410 18.72 20.04 18.00
CA MET A 410 19.28 18.79 17.49
C MET A 410 18.18 17.76 17.16
N GLY A 411 16.94 18.22 16.99
CA GLY A 411 15.74 17.41 16.69
C GLY A 411 14.72 17.39 17.83
N GLY A 412 15.15 17.60 19.08
CA GLY A 412 14.27 17.57 20.26
C GLY A 412 13.24 18.71 20.29
N LEU A 413 13.66 19.93 19.95
CA LEU A 413 12.75 21.09 19.91
C LEU A 413 11.77 20.98 18.74
N THR A 414 12.24 20.48 17.59
CA THR A 414 11.34 20.17 16.46
C THR A 414 10.30 19.11 16.84
N LYS A 415 10.69 18.02 17.51
CA LYS A 415 9.75 16.97 17.96
C LYS A 415 8.73 17.53 18.95
N GLU A 416 9.18 18.32 19.92
CA GLU A 416 8.30 18.98 20.89
C GLU A 416 7.30 19.92 20.21
N TRP A 417 7.77 20.74 19.27
CA TRP A 417 6.93 21.67 18.52
C TRP A 417 5.80 20.96 17.77
N PHE A 418 6.11 19.86 17.05
CA PHE A 418 5.07 19.05 16.41
C PHE A 418 4.08 18.48 17.41
N LEU A 419 4.55 17.91 18.52
CA LEU A 419 3.69 17.31 19.54
C LEU A 419 2.70 18.33 20.12
N LEU A 420 3.19 19.50 20.52
CA LEU A 420 2.35 20.56 21.08
C LEU A 420 1.38 21.14 20.05
N LEU A 421 1.84 21.34 18.82
CA LEU A 421 1.05 21.96 17.76
C LEU A 421 -0.10 21.04 17.31
N ILE A 422 0.17 19.75 17.12
CA ILE A 422 -0.86 18.76 16.77
C ILE A 422 -1.91 18.66 17.89
N ARG A 423 -1.49 18.59 19.16
CA ARG A 423 -2.43 18.54 20.29
C ARG A 423 -3.38 19.74 20.33
N GLN A 424 -2.89 20.96 20.05
CA GLN A 424 -3.74 22.15 20.02
C GLN A 424 -4.69 22.19 18.82
N ILE A 425 -4.23 21.81 17.62
CA ILE A 425 -5.03 21.85 16.38
C ILE A 425 -6.16 20.80 16.39
N PHE A 426 -5.89 19.62 16.96
CA PHE A 426 -6.87 18.54 17.04
C PHE A 426 -7.73 18.61 18.31
N HIS A 427 -7.54 19.63 19.15
CA HIS A 427 -8.41 19.87 20.29
C HIS A 427 -9.83 20.23 19.80
N PRO A 428 -10.91 19.69 20.41
CA PRO A 428 -12.28 19.98 20.00
C PRO A 428 -12.60 21.47 19.91
N ASP A 429 -12.06 22.27 20.85
CA ASP A 429 -12.28 23.72 20.90
C ASP A 429 -11.68 24.49 19.71
N TYR A 430 -10.69 23.90 19.00
CA TYR A 430 -10.14 24.52 17.80
C TYR A 430 -11.10 24.41 16.61
N GLY A 431 -11.95 23.37 16.56
CA GLY A 431 -13.06 23.25 15.62
C GLY A 431 -12.73 22.84 14.18
N MET A 432 -11.45 22.55 13.85
CA MET A 432 -11.07 22.06 12.51
C MET A 432 -11.42 20.59 12.27
N PHE A 433 -11.30 19.77 13.32
CA PHE A 433 -11.51 18.33 13.26
C PHE A 433 -12.47 17.89 14.38
N THR A 434 -13.32 16.94 14.07
CA THR A 434 -14.23 16.31 15.03
C THR A 434 -13.65 14.97 15.46
N TYR A 435 -13.59 14.73 16.78
CA TYR A 435 -13.21 13.43 17.33
C TYR A 435 -14.43 12.51 17.44
N HIS A 436 -14.41 11.41 16.70
CA HIS A 436 -15.42 10.37 16.77
C HIS A 436 -15.04 9.37 17.87
N LYS A 437 -15.83 9.33 18.96
CA LYS A 437 -15.53 8.50 20.14
C LYS A 437 -15.58 7.00 19.82
N ASP A 438 -16.51 6.58 18.97
CA ASP A 438 -16.76 5.16 18.69
C ASP A 438 -15.67 4.53 17.83
N SER A 439 -15.07 5.31 16.92
CA SER A 439 -13.99 4.90 16.03
C SER A 439 -12.60 5.35 16.51
N HIS A 440 -12.53 6.16 17.57
CA HIS A 440 -11.31 6.76 18.10
C HIS A 440 -10.46 7.50 17.05
N CYS A 441 -11.10 8.11 16.05
CA CYS A 441 -10.45 8.84 14.98
C CYS A 441 -10.91 10.30 14.88
N HIS A 442 -10.06 11.13 14.29
CA HIS A 442 -10.40 12.50 13.92
C HIS A 442 -10.92 12.52 12.48
N TRP A 443 -11.93 13.33 12.22
CA TRP A 443 -12.43 13.59 10.89
C TRP A 443 -12.57 15.09 10.63
N PHE A 444 -12.57 15.50 9.37
CA PHE A 444 -12.69 16.90 8.99
C PHE A 444 -14.06 17.44 9.41
N SER A 445 -14.06 18.61 10.04
CA SER A 445 -15.31 19.34 10.26
C SER A 445 -15.92 19.75 8.91
N SER A 446 -17.21 19.47 8.73
CA SER A 446 -17.96 19.90 7.54
C SER A 446 -18.36 21.38 7.59
N PHE A 447 -18.07 22.08 8.69
CA PHE A 447 -18.42 23.48 8.85
C PHE A 447 -17.79 24.33 7.76
N LYS A 448 -18.62 25.17 7.14
CA LYS A 448 -18.14 26.15 6.18
C LYS A 448 -17.29 27.18 6.92
N CYS A 449 -16.01 27.21 6.57
CA CYS A 449 -15.10 28.27 6.99
C CYS A 449 -14.93 29.28 5.86
N ASP A 450 -14.76 30.55 6.22
CA ASP A 450 -14.44 31.62 5.28
C ASP A 450 -13.01 31.49 4.75
N ASN A 451 -12.12 30.87 5.52
CA ASN A 451 -10.72 30.70 5.17
C ASN A 451 -10.23 29.26 5.37
N TYR A 452 -9.80 28.61 4.29
CA TYR A 452 -9.26 27.24 4.30
C TYR A 452 -7.72 27.21 4.46
N SER A 453 -7.07 28.35 4.73
CA SER A 453 -5.62 28.42 4.86
C SER A 453 -5.08 27.56 6.01
N GLU A 454 -5.83 27.43 7.10
CA GLU A 454 -5.43 26.59 8.24
C GLU A 454 -5.36 25.12 7.83
N PHE A 455 -6.37 24.59 7.13
CA PHE A 455 -6.32 23.23 6.59
C PHE A 455 -5.10 23.02 5.69
N ARG A 456 -4.77 23.99 4.84
CA ARG A 456 -3.56 23.95 4.01
C ARG A 456 -2.29 23.90 4.86
N LEU A 457 -2.24 24.64 5.96
CA LEU A 457 -1.08 24.65 6.83
C LEU A 457 -0.97 23.35 7.63
N VAL A 458 -2.08 22.75 8.08
CA VAL A 458 -2.08 21.41 8.68
C VAL A 458 -1.61 20.35 7.68
N GLY A 459 -2.05 20.46 6.42
CA GLY A 459 -1.51 19.63 5.34
C GLY A 459 0.00 19.78 5.21
N ALA A 460 0.51 21.02 5.18
CA ALA A 460 1.94 21.30 5.10
C ALA A 460 2.70 20.76 6.33
N LEU A 461 2.12 20.83 7.54
CA LEU A 461 2.69 20.24 8.74
C LEU A 461 2.85 18.72 8.61
N MET A 462 1.81 18.04 8.12
CA MET A 462 1.88 16.60 7.85
C MET A 462 2.94 16.28 6.79
N GLY A 463 3.06 17.11 5.75
CA GLY A 463 4.11 16.97 4.75
C GLY A 463 5.51 17.19 5.34
N LEU A 464 5.70 18.21 6.18
CA LEU A 464 6.96 18.47 6.88
C LEU A 464 7.35 17.32 7.80
N ALA A 465 6.38 16.67 8.45
CA ALA A 465 6.63 15.52 9.31
C ALA A 465 7.21 14.35 8.51
N VAL A 466 6.59 13.98 7.38
CA VAL A 466 7.12 12.95 6.46
C VAL A 466 8.51 13.35 5.94
N TYR A 467 8.65 14.60 5.50
CA TYR A 467 9.88 15.14 4.90
C TYR A 467 11.05 15.21 5.89
N ASN A 468 10.79 15.33 7.20
CA ASN A 468 11.80 15.32 8.26
C ASN A 468 11.86 13.99 9.03
N SER A 469 11.15 12.94 8.57
CA SER A 469 11.08 11.63 9.23
C SER A 469 10.60 11.69 10.70
N ILE A 470 9.58 12.51 10.95
CA ILE A 470 8.95 12.70 12.27
C ILE A 470 7.56 12.08 12.23
N THR A 471 7.25 11.26 13.24
CA THR A 471 5.91 10.69 13.43
C THR A 471 5.01 11.67 14.19
N LEU A 472 3.77 11.79 13.77
CA LEU A 472 2.74 12.63 14.38
C LEU A 472 1.74 11.76 15.15
N ASP A 473 1.31 12.25 16.31
CA ASP A 473 0.25 11.62 17.10
C ASP A 473 -1.13 12.05 16.56
N ILE A 474 -1.44 11.60 15.34
CA ILE A 474 -2.72 11.85 14.67
C ILE A 474 -3.38 10.53 14.37
N ARG A 475 -4.71 10.48 14.51
CA ARG A 475 -5.53 9.32 14.18
C ARG A 475 -6.53 9.68 13.11
N PHE A 476 -6.15 9.51 11.84
CA PHE A 476 -7.10 9.59 10.72
C PHE A 476 -7.54 8.19 10.30
N PRO A 477 -8.77 8.04 9.78
CA PRO A 477 -9.20 6.79 9.17
C PRO A 477 -8.45 6.52 7.84
N PRO A 478 -8.28 5.26 7.41
CA PRO A 478 -7.56 4.90 6.17
C PRO A 478 -8.02 5.63 4.91
N CYS A 479 -9.31 5.95 4.80
CA CYS A 479 -9.86 6.71 3.68
C CYS A 479 -9.25 8.12 3.54
N CYS A 480 -8.77 8.73 4.64
CA CYS A 480 -8.06 10.00 4.59
C CYS A 480 -6.78 9.90 3.74
N TYR A 481 -5.99 8.84 3.94
CA TYR A 481 -4.74 8.61 3.19
C TYR A 481 -5.01 8.19 1.74
N LYS A 482 -6.13 7.47 1.48
CA LYS A 482 -6.60 7.19 0.10
C LYS A 482 -6.88 8.49 -0.65
N LYS A 483 -7.63 9.40 -0.03
CA LYS A 483 -7.93 10.73 -0.59
C LYS A 483 -6.65 11.55 -0.79
N LEU A 484 -5.70 11.50 0.13
CA LEU A 484 -4.42 12.22 0.03
C LEU A 484 -3.59 11.80 -1.18
N LEU A 485 -3.72 10.53 -1.60
CA LEU A 485 -3.10 9.96 -2.79
C LEU A 485 -4.02 9.98 -4.03
N SER A 486 -5.10 10.76 -4.02
CA SER A 486 -6.04 10.84 -5.13
C SER A 486 -6.12 12.25 -5.74
N PRO A 487 -5.26 12.59 -6.72
CA PRO A 487 -4.11 11.81 -7.20
C PRO A 487 -2.86 11.92 -6.28
N PRO A 488 -1.84 11.07 -6.45
CA PRO A 488 -0.62 11.12 -5.64
C PRO A 488 0.36 12.21 -6.10
N ILE A 489 0.09 12.83 -7.25
CA ILE A 489 0.84 13.98 -7.78
C ILE A 489 -0.17 15.07 -8.11
N VAL A 490 0.11 16.29 -7.69
CA VAL A 490 -0.73 17.45 -7.99
C VAL A 490 -0.85 17.66 -9.50
N PRO A 491 -2.07 17.65 -10.06
CA PRO A 491 -2.29 17.93 -11.47
C PRO A 491 -1.82 19.35 -11.84
N CYS A 492 -1.29 19.51 -13.05
CA CYS A 492 -0.93 20.83 -13.57
C CYS A 492 -2.16 21.71 -13.83
N ASP A 493 -3.29 21.09 -14.19
CA ASP A 493 -4.56 21.79 -14.36
C ASP A 493 -5.24 22.02 -13.01
N HIS A 494 -5.39 23.29 -12.67
CA HIS A 494 -5.95 23.75 -11.40
C HIS A 494 -7.46 23.48 -11.28
N ASN A 495 -8.13 23.12 -12.38
CA ASN A 495 -9.55 22.74 -12.38
C ASN A 495 -9.77 21.25 -12.07
N THR A 496 -8.71 20.44 -12.06
CA THR A 496 -8.82 19.01 -11.74
C THR A 496 -9.16 18.85 -10.26
N LEU A 497 -10.22 18.11 -9.97
CA LEU A 497 -10.59 17.80 -8.59
C LEU A 497 -9.51 16.94 -7.94
N VAL A 498 -9.19 17.23 -6.68
CA VAL A 498 -8.18 16.52 -5.89
C VAL A 498 -8.78 16.09 -4.56
N GLY A 499 -8.21 15.07 -3.94
CA GLY A 499 -8.70 14.58 -2.65
C GLY A 499 -10.05 13.86 -2.74
N ILE A 500 -10.45 13.39 -3.93
CA ILE A 500 -11.67 12.61 -4.13
C ILE A 500 -11.24 11.19 -4.51
N CYS A 501 -11.79 10.19 -3.82
CA CYS A 501 -11.58 8.79 -4.16
C CYS A 501 -12.90 8.04 -4.11
N ASP A 502 -12.92 6.85 -4.71
CA ASP A 502 -14.00 5.89 -4.49
C ASP A 502 -14.07 5.54 -3.00
N VAL A 503 -15.26 5.70 -2.44
CA VAL A 503 -15.56 5.39 -1.05
C VAL A 503 -16.71 4.39 -0.99
N ALA A 504 -16.62 3.45 -0.07
CA ALA A 504 -17.65 2.45 0.15
C ALA A 504 -18.12 2.45 1.61
N LEU A 505 -19.15 1.64 1.89
CA LEU A 505 -19.71 1.55 3.24
C LEU A 505 -18.65 1.09 4.26
N GLU A 506 -17.71 0.26 3.83
CA GLU A 506 -16.56 -0.20 4.62
C GLU A 506 -15.61 0.92 5.02
N ASP A 507 -15.52 1.99 4.22
CA ASP A 507 -14.76 3.19 4.59
C ASP A 507 -15.55 4.01 5.62
N LEU A 508 -16.88 4.10 5.50
CA LEU A 508 -17.73 4.80 6.46
C LEU A 508 -17.74 4.12 7.83
N ILE A 509 -17.72 2.79 7.89
CA ILE A 509 -17.63 2.02 9.16
C ILE A 509 -16.44 2.49 10.00
N GLN A 510 -15.32 2.86 9.36
CA GLN A 510 -14.10 3.27 10.04
C GLN A 510 -14.15 4.72 10.54
N VAL A 511 -15.10 5.53 10.08
CA VAL A 511 -15.28 6.92 10.51
C VAL A 511 -16.48 7.03 11.47
N MET A 512 -17.64 6.55 11.03
CA MET A 512 -18.94 6.68 11.68
C MET A 512 -19.64 5.30 11.76
N PRO A 513 -19.20 4.41 12.67
CA PRO A 513 -19.65 3.01 12.72
C PRO A 513 -21.16 2.85 12.96
N GLU A 514 -21.75 3.65 13.84
CA GLU A 514 -23.19 3.59 14.13
C GLU A 514 -24.05 3.95 12.91
N LEU A 515 -23.68 5.02 12.19
CA LEU A 515 -24.37 5.41 10.97
C LEU A 515 -24.20 4.34 9.88
N ALA A 516 -22.99 3.80 9.73
CA ALA A 516 -22.74 2.74 8.76
C ALA A 516 -23.52 1.45 9.09
N HIS A 517 -23.75 1.16 10.37
CA HIS A 517 -24.60 0.07 10.81
C HIS A 517 -26.05 0.29 10.35
N GLY A 518 -26.65 1.45 10.62
CA GLY A 518 -28.01 1.75 10.16
C GLY A 518 -28.17 1.72 8.63
N LEU A 519 -27.16 2.19 7.88
CA LEU A 519 -27.15 2.08 6.42
C LEU A 519 -27.00 0.61 5.95
N SER A 520 -26.28 -0.22 6.70
CA SER A 520 -26.17 -1.66 6.43
C SER A 520 -27.51 -2.36 6.67
N GLU A 521 -28.22 -2.01 7.75
CA GLU A 521 -29.57 -2.52 8.03
C GLU A 521 -30.56 -2.13 6.94
N LEU A 522 -30.53 -0.88 6.46
CA LEU A 522 -31.33 -0.43 5.32
C LEU A 522 -31.08 -1.28 4.06
N LEU A 523 -29.82 -1.63 3.78
CA LEU A 523 -29.44 -2.48 2.65
C LEU A 523 -29.89 -3.93 2.81
N ALA A 524 -29.92 -4.44 4.04
CA ALA A 524 -30.31 -5.81 4.37
C ALA A 524 -31.83 -5.98 4.57
N TYR A 525 -32.56 -4.88 4.74
CA TYR A 525 -33.99 -4.91 5.08
C TYR A 525 -34.83 -5.70 4.06
N GLU A 526 -35.71 -6.57 4.53
CA GLU A 526 -36.55 -7.42 3.66
C GLU A 526 -37.95 -6.84 3.41
N GLY A 527 -38.41 -5.90 4.25
CA GLY A 527 -39.72 -5.24 4.13
C GLY A 527 -39.78 -4.13 3.07
N ASN A 528 -40.83 -3.30 3.13
CA ASN A 528 -41.03 -2.19 2.19
C ASN A 528 -40.28 -0.95 2.68
N VAL A 529 -39.14 -0.64 2.05
CA VAL A 529 -38.29 0.47 2.49
C VAL A 529 -39.02 1.83 2.43
N GLU A 530 -39.86 2.04 1.43
CA GLU A 530 -40.54 3.33 1.24
C GLU A 530 -41.59 3.58 2.33
N GLU A 531 -42.38 2.56 2.65
CA GLU A 531 -43.45 2.62 3.65
C GLU A 531 -42.92 2.54 5.08
N ASP A 532 -41.81 1.84 5.33
CA ASP A 532 -41.32 1.63 6.70
C ASP A 532 -40.37 2.75 7.16
N PHE A 533 -39.56 3.33 6.25
CA PHE A 533 -38.55 4.33 6.59
C PHE A 533 -38.94 5.76 6.25
N TYR A 534 -39.91 5.98 5.34
CA TYR A 534 -40.35 7.30 4.87
C TYR A 534 -39.20 8.28 4.54
N SER A 535 -38.09 7.75 4.05
CA SER A 535 -36.88 8.51 3.77
C SER A 535 -36.85 8.97 2.32
N THR A 536 -36.22 10.11 2.06
CA THR A 536 -35.99 10.64 0.70
C THR A 536 -34.49 10.77 0.43
N PHE A 537 -34.09 11.15 -0.79
CA PHE A 537 -32.69 11.45 -1.12
C PHE A 537 -32.22 12.81 -0.57
N GLN A 538 -32.83 13.29 0.51
CA GLN A 538 -32.39 14.44 1.30
C GLN A 538 -31.86 13.96 2.65
N VAL A 539 -30.67 14.44 3.04
CA VAL A 539 -30.05 14.12 4.32
C VAL A 539 -29.88 15.38 5.16
N PHE A 540 -29.76 15.21 6.47
CA PHE A 540 -29.67 16.31 7.42
C PHE A 540 -28.33 16.27 8.15
N GLN A 541 -27.73 17.43 8.37
CA GLN A 541 -26.50 17.57 9.15
C GLN A 541 -26.63 18.75 10.10
N GLU A 542 -26.20 18.57 11.35
CA GLU A 542 -26.14 19.63 12.33
C GLU A 542 -24.84 20.44 12.18
N GLU A 543 -24.98 21.76 11.99
CA GLU A 543 -23.87 22.70 11.89
C GLU A 543 -24.08 23.84 12.89
N PHE A 544 -23.22 23.93 13.92
CA PHE A 544 -23.34 24.91 15.02
C PHE A 544 -24.73 24.95 15.68
N GLY A 545 -25.33 23.78 15.94
CA GLY A 545 -26.68 23.69 16.52
C GLY A 545 -27.83 23.93 15.53
N VAL A 546 -27.53 24.16 14.25
CA VAL A 546 -28.53 24.36 13.20
C VAL A 546 -28.55 23.17 12.25
N ILE A 547 -29.71 22.52 12.13
CA ILE A 547 -29.90 21.41 11.19
C ILE A 547 -30.06 21.97 9.77
N LYS A 548 -29.19 21.53 8.86
CA LYS A 548 -29.23 21.86 7.43
C LYS A 548 -29.58 20.62 6.60
N SER A 549 -30.38 20.83 5.56
CA SER A 549 -30.80 19.79 4.62
C SER A 549 -29.97 19.80 3.33
N TYR A 550 -29.56 18.62 2.87
CA TYR A 550 -28.74 18.43 1.68
C TYR A 550 -29.36 17.39 0.75
N ASN A 551 -29.65 17.78 -0.49
CA ASN A 551 -30.13 16.86 -1.52
C ASN A 551 -28.94 16.07 -2.11
N LEU A 552 -28.94 14.74 -1.96
CA LEU A 552 -27.91 13.84 -2.46
C LEU A 552 -27.88 13.77 -4.00
N LYS A 553 -29.03 14.00 -4.62
CA LYS A 553 -29.23 14.12 -6.07
C LYS A 553 -30.26 15.21 -6.39
N PRO A 554 -30.37 15.68 -7.64
CA PRO A 554 -31.34 16.72 -8.00
C PRO A 554 -32.77 16.35 -7.58
N ASN A 555 -33.47 17.29 -6.93
CA ASN A 555 -34.81 17.08 -6.34
C ASN A 555 -34.88 15.94 -5.32
N GLY A 556 -33.79 15.66 -4.59
CA GLY A 556 -33.71 14.55 -3.64
C GLY A 556 -34.78 14.57 -2.55
N ASP A 557 -35.27 15.76 -2.17
CA ASP A 557 -36.38 15.98 -1.25
C ASP A 557 -37.71 15.35 -1.70
N LYS A 558 -37.88 15.13 -3.01
CA LYS A 558 -39.11 14.58 -3.61
C LYS A 558 -38.97 13.13 -4.06
N ILE A 559 -37.79 12.53 -3.91
CA ILE A 559 -37.50 11.19 -4.41
C ILE A 559 -37.45 10.26 -3.19
N PRO A 560 -38.44 9.36 -3.01
CA PRO A 560 -38.43 8.41 -1.91
C PRO A 560 -37.35 7.35 -2.09
N VAL A 561 -36.85 6.85 -0.97
CA VAL A 561 -35.94 5.70 -0.93
C VAL A 561 -36.79 4.42 -0.95
N THR A 562 -36.50 3.53 -1.89
CA THR A 562 -37.23 2.28 -2.14
C THR A 562 -36.27 1.09 -2.16
N ASN A 563 -36.79 -0.14 -2.15
CA ASN A 563 -35.96 -1.35 -2.24
C ASN A 563 -35.08 -1.38 -3.51
N GLN A 564 -35.53 -0.77 -4.62
CA GLN A 564 -34.77 -0.72 -5.87
C GLN A 564 -33.64 0.31 -5.85
N ASN A 565 -33.84 1.46 -5.20
CA ASN A 565 -32.89 2.58 -5.23
C ASN A 565 -32.04 2.73 -3.95
N ARG A 566 -32.30 1.95 -2.89
CA ARG A 566 -31.55 2.03 -1.61
C ARG A 566 -30.04 1.90 -1.74
N LYS A 567 -29.55 1.11 -2.70
CA LYS A 567 -28.11 0.97 -2.97
C LYS A 567 -27.50 2.28 -3.47
N GLU A 568 -28.21 2.97 -4.36
CA GLU A 568 -27.83 4.30 -4.86
C GLU A 568 -27.87 5.34 -3.72
N TYR A 569 -28.92 5.30 -2.89
CA TYR A 569 -29.04 6.19 -1.71
C TYR A 569 -27.83 6.05 -0.79
N VAL A 570 -27.49 4.82 -0.38
CA VAL A 570 -26.33 4.57 0.50
C VAL A 570 -25.03 5.02 -0.16
N GLN A 571 -24.82 4.71 -1.44
CA GLN A 571 -23.62 5.13 -2.17
C GLN A 571 -23.47 6.66 -2.20
N LEU A 572 -24.54 7.38 -2.53
CA LEU A 572 -24.53 8.84 -2.57
C LEU A 572 -24.38 9.46 -1.17
N TYR A 573 -24.93 8.84 -0.14
CA TYR A 573 -24.79 9.32 1.24
C TYR A 573 -23.35 9.17 1.73
N VAL A 574 -22.73 8.01 1.49
CA VAL A 574 -21.31 7.77 1.82
C VAL A 574 -20.42 8.77 1.07
N ASP A 575 -20.63 8.95 -0.24
CA ASP A 575 -19.89 9.93 -1.04
C ASP A 575 -20.10 11.38 -0.55
N PHE A 576 -21.32 11.73 -0.12
CA PHE A 576 -21.59 13.03 0.46
C PHE A 576 -20.77 13.28 1.73
N LEU A 577 -20.76 12.33 2.66
CA LEU A 577 -20.06 12.47 3.94
C LEU A 577 -18.54 12.44 3.78
N LEU A 578 -18.00 11.52 2.98
CA LEU A 578 -16.55 11.31 2.90
C LEU A 578 -15.86 12.14 1.80
N ASN A 579 -16.59 12.61 0.80
CA ASN A 579 -16.04 13.44 -0.28
C ASN A 579 -16.65 14.86 -0.31
N LYS A 580 -17.96 14.98 -0.58
CA LYS A 580 -18.56 16.27 -0.98
C LYS A 580 -18.62 17.29 0.16
N SER A 581 -19.05 16.88 1.34
CA SER A 581 -19.29 17.77 2.49
C SER A 581 -18.03 18.47 3.00
N ILE A 582 -16.87 17.81 2.87
CA ILE A 582 -15.56 18.30 3.33
C ILE A 582 -14.62 18.71 2.19
N TYR A 583 -15.11 18.75 0.94
CA TYR A 583 -14.24 18.86 -0.25
C TYR A 583 -13.30 20.06 -0.19
N LYS A 584 -13.79 21.24 0.23
CA LYS A 584 -12.97 22.46 0.26
C LYS A 584 -11.87 22.40 1.32
N GLN A 585 -12.22 21.90 2.51
CA GLN A 585 -11.31 21.69 3.63
C GLN A 585 -10.24 20.68 3.24
N PHE A 586 -10.66 19.54 2.69
CA PHE A 586 -9.76 18.47 2.28
C PHE A 586 -8.87 18.88 1.10
N ALA A 587 -9.39 19.59 0.10
CA ALA A 587 -8.59 20.07 -1.03
C ALA A 587 -7.50 21.04 -0.56
N ALA A 588 -7.82 21.94 0.36
CA ALA A 588 -6.82 22.82 0.95
C ALA A 588 -5.73 22.03 1.70
N PHE A 589 -6.13 21.06 2.52
CA PHE A 589 -5.23 20.13 3.21
C PHE A 589 -4.34 19.34 2.25
N TYR A 590 -4.92 18.79 1.18
CA TYR A 590 -4.21 18.10 0.10
C TYR A 590 -3.11 18.98 -0.52
N PHE A 591 -3.44 20.22 -0.92
CA PHE A 591 -2.44 21.13 -1.47
C PHE A 591 -1.35 21.51 -0.46
N GLY A 592 -1.71 21.56 0.82
CA GLY A 592 -0.77 21.71 1.92
C GLY A 592 0.26 20.61 1.95
N PHE A 593 -0.20 19.37 2.05
CA PHE A 593 0.65 18.18 2.12
C PHE A 593 1.57 18.07 0.90
N HIS A 594 1.01 18.22 -0.29
CA HIS A 594 1.77 18.14 -1.53
C HIS A 594 2.72 19.33 -1.75
N SER A 595 2.52 20.47 -1.09
CA SER A 595 3.48 21.58 -1.18
C SER A 595 4.88 21.23 -0.64
N VAL A 596 4.95 20.25 0.26
CA VAL A 596 6.19 19.75 0.85
C VAL A 596 6.57 18.40 0.22
N CYS A 597 5.62 17.46 0.14
CA CYS A 597 5.87 16.10 -0.33
C CYS A 597 5.73 15.88 -1.84
N ALA A 598 5.63 16.93 -2.66
CA ALA A 598 5.59 16.81 -4.13
C ALA A 598 6.89 16.20 -4.68
N SER A 599 6.92 14.87 -4.74
CA SER A 599 7.98 14.02 -5.28
C SER A 599 7.36 12.77 -5.90
N TYR A 600 8.01 12.24 -6.94
CA TYR A 600 7.66 10.94 -7.51
C TYR A 600 7.77 9.79 -6.50
N ALA A 601 8.44 9.99 -5.35
CA ALA A 601 8.50 8.99 -4.29
C ALA A 601 7.11 8.64 -3.72
N LEU A 602 6.15 9.57 -3.74
CA LEU A 602 4.77 9.29 -3.30
C LEU A 602 4.05 8.26 -4.19
N LEU A 603 4.42 8.13 -5.46
CA LEU A 603 3.85 7.11 -6.36
C LEU A 603 4.21 5.68 -5.92
N LEU A 604 5.24 5.52 -5.10
CA LEU A 604 5.64 4.21 -4.60
C LEU A 604 4.78 3.74 -3.42
N LEU A 605 4.01 4.65 -2.81
CA LEU A 605 3.31 4.40 -1.56
C LEU A 605 1.86 3.98 -1.76
N ARG A 606 1.42 3.07 -0.89
CA ARG A 606 0.02 2.75 -0.63
C ARG A 606 -0.55 3.68 0.46
N PRO A 607 -1.88 3.86 0.53
CA PRO A 607 -2.52 4.62 1.62
C PRO A 607 -2.09 4.17 3.02
N GLU A 608 -2.03 2.86 3.26
CA GLU A 608 -1.62 2.25 4.53
C GLU A 608 -0.15 2.57 4.86
N GLU A 609 0.70 2.64 3.84
CA GLU A 609 2.11 3.01 3.99
C GLU A 609 2.29 4.49 4.32
N VAL A 610 1.45 5.38 3.76
CA VAL A 610 1.44 6.80 4.13
C VAL A 610 1.02 6.98 5.59
N GLU A 611 0.02 6.24 6.06
CA GLU A 611 -0.35 6.23 7.48
C GLU A 611 0.86 5.85 8.34
N ILE A 612 1.55 4.76 8.00
CA ILE A 612 2.71 4.28 8.77
C ILE A 612 3.85 5.31 8.76
N LEU A 613 4.10 6.00 7.64
CA LEU A 613 5.12 7.05 7.56
C LEU A 613 4.77 8.29 8.39
N VAL A 614 3.48 8.65 8.46
CA VAL A 614 3.02 9.85 9.17
C VAL A 614 2.85 9.57 10.66
N CYS A 615 2.21 8.47 11.02
CA CYS A 615 1.75 8.18 12.37
C CYS A 615 2.59 7.12 13.09
N GLY A 616 3.42 6.37 12.35
CA GLY A 616 4.10 5.19 12.86
C GLY A 616 3.25 3.92 12.76
N SER A 617 3.91 2.77 12.95
CA SER A 617 3.28 1.45 12.95
C SER A 617 2.60 1.17 14.30
N PRO A 618 1.40 0.57 14.29
CA PRO A 618 0.74 0.11 15.52
C PRO A 618 1.28 -1.24 16.04
N GLU A 619 2.12 -1.93 15.27
CA GLU A 619 2.66 -3.24 15.64
C GLU A 619 3.82 -3.10 16.64
N LEU A 620 3.65 -3.72 17.81
CA LEU A 620 4.61 -3.62 18.92
C LEU A 620 5.40 -4.93 19.07
N ASP A 621 6.74 -4.86 18.97
CA ASP A 621 7.67 -5.93 19.37
C ASP A 621 8.49 -5.48 20.57
N MET A 622 7.94 -5.68 21.77
CA MET A 622 8.62 -5.33 23.03
C MET A 622 9.94 -6.07 23.24
N SER A 623 10.14 -7.22 22.58
CA SER A 623 11.41 -7.94 22.63
C SER A 623 12.47 -7.22 21.80
N ALA A 624 12.10 -6.67 20.64
CA ALA A 624 12.99 -5.78 19.87
C ALA A 624 13.35 -4.52 20.66
N LEU A 625 12.36 -3.90 21.32
CA LEU A 625 12.60 -2.73 22.17
C LEU A 625 13.62 -3.03 23.28
N GLN A 626 13.47 -4.15 23.98
CA GLN A 626 14.42 -4.58 25.01
C GLN A 626 15.85 -4.73 24.47
N ARG A 627 16.00 -5.24 23.24
CA ARG A 627 17.30 -5.44 22.62
C ARG A 627 17.99 -4.11 22.26
N SER A 628 17.22 -3.10 21.82
CA SER A 628 17.75 -1.80 21.39
C SER A 628 17.82 -0.74 22.51
N THR A 629 17.20 -0.98 23.67
CA THR A 629 17.16 -0.01 24.78
C THR A 629 18.54 0.35 25.30
N GLN A 630 18.80 1.65 25.44
CA GLN A 630 20.00 2.20 26.05
C GLN A 630 19.78 2.48 27.54
N TYR A 631 20.80 2.26 28.36
CA TYR A 631 20.73 2.47 29.81
C TYR A 631 21.73 3.54 30.25
N GLU A 632 21.24 4.51 31.02
CA GLU A 632 22.05 5.60 31.58
C GLU A 632 22.02 5.49 33.11
N GLY A 633 23.17 5.27 33.74
CA GLY A 633 23.25 5.04 35.20
C GLY A 633 22.73 3.67 35.68
N TYR A 634 22.22 2.83 34.78
CA TYR A 634 21.94 1.41 34.97
C TYR A 634 22.76 0.55 34.01
N GLN A 635 22.94 -0.72 34.35
CA GLN A 635 23.41 -1.78 33.46
C GLN A 635 22.27 -2.73 33.12
N LYS A 636 22.35 -3.39 31.95
CA LYS A 636 21.38 -4.41 31.52
C LYS A 636 21.24 -5.57 32.52
N THR A 637 22.28 -5.82 33.30
CA THR A 637 22.32 -6.86 34.34
C THR A 637 21.69 -6.46 35.67
N ASP A 638 21.40 -5.17 35.88
CA ASP A 638 20.86 -4.68 37.14
C ASP A 638 19.48 -5.26 37.43
N LEU A 639 19.23 -5.51 38.72
CA LEU A 639 18.03 -6.19 39.17
C LEU A 639 16.76 -5.40 38.81
N THR A 640 16.78 -4.08 38.98
CA THR A 640 15.68 -3.17 38.62
C THR A 640 15.36 -3.23 37.12
N ILE A 641 16.37 -3.32 36.25
CA ILE A 641 16.18 -3.43 34.79
C ILE A 641 15.61 -4.80 34.41
N ARG A 642 16.08 -5.88 35.02
CA ARG A 642 15.50 -7.22 34.81
C ARG A 642 14.03 -7.25 35.24
N TYR A 643 13.71 -6.68 36.41
CA TYR A 643 12.34 -6.57 36.89
C TYR A 643 11.47 -5.72 35.95
N PHE A 644 12.00 -4.63 35.42
CA PHE A 644 11.29 -3.80 34.44
C PHE A 644 10.87 -4.64 33.23
N TRP A 645 11.81 -5.32 32.56
CA TRP A 645 11.49 -6.08 31.35
C TRP A 645 10.60 -7.28 31.60
N ASP A 646 10.80 -7.98 32.71
CA ASP A 646 9.89 -9.05 33.13
C ASP A 646 8.44 -8.55 33.26
N VAL A 647 8.26 -7.34 33.79
CA VAL A 647 6.95 -6.72 33.98
C VAL A 647 6.36 -6.27 32.64
N VAL A 648 7.15 -5.58 31.81
CA VAL A 648 6.72 -5.02 30.52
C VAL A 648 6.41 -6.10 29.48
N LEU A 649 7.21 -7.15 29.40
CA LEU A 649 6.94 -8.29 28.52
C LEU A 649 5.68 -9.07 28.94
N GLY A 650 5.32 -9.01 30.22
CA GLY A 650 4.08 -9.58 30.76
C GLY A 650 2.87 -8.64 30.74
N PHE A 651 2.98 -7.42 30.23
CA PHE A 651 1.85 -6.49 30.09
C PHE A 651 0.92 -6.89 28.94
N SER A 652 -0.36 -6.52 29.08
CA SER A 652 -1.31 -6.53 27.95
C SER A 652 -0.89 -5.50 26.90
N LEU A 653 -1.38 -5.67 25.67
CA LEU A 653 -1.11 -4.72 24.58
C LEU A 653 -1.49 -3.28 24.96
N ASP A 654 -2.58 -3.10 25.70
CA ASP A 654 -3.02 -1.76 26.13
C ASP A 654 -2.03 -1.11 27.12
N LEU A 655 -1.51 -1.88 28.08
CA LEU A 655 -0.50 -1.37 29.01
C LEU A 655 0.85 -1.13 28.31
N GLN A 656 1.20 -1.96 27.32
CA GLN A 656 2.35 -1.76 26.46
C GLN A 656 2.24 -0.46 25.65
N LYS A 657 1.06 -0.17 25.07
CA LYS A 657 0.75 1.08 24.39
C LYS A 657 0.81 2.28 25.32
N LYS A 658 0.25 2.18 26.52
CA LYS A 658 0.33 3.24 27.56
C LYS A 658 1.76 3.53 27.99
N LEU A 659 2.58 2.49 28.17
CA LEU A 659 4.01 2.67 28.46
C LEU A 659 4.72 3.42 27.34
N LEU A 660 4.46 3.03 26.09
CA LEU A 660 5.07 3.67 24.94
C LEU A 660 4.64 5.14 24.86
N HIS A 661 3.34 5.41 25.00
CA HIS A 661 2.81 6.77 25.02
C HIS A 661 3.41 7.61 26.15
N PHE A 662 3.49 7.05 27.36
CA PHE A 662 4.11 7.69 28.52
C PHE A 662 5.55 8.11 28.24
N ALA A 663 6.35 7.24 27.60
CA ALA A 663 7.77 7.47 27.43
C ALA A 663 8.15 8.19 26.12
N THR A 664 7.33 8.14 25.08
CA THR A 664 7.66 8.65 23.74
C THR A 664 6.72 9.74 23.24
N GLY A 665 5.54 9.87 23.86
CA GLY A 665 4.43 10.72 23.40
C GLY A 665 3.56 10.08 22.33
N SER A 666 3.77 8.82 21.98
CA SER A 666 2.96 8.07 21.00
C SER A 666 2.82 6.59 21.39
N ASP A 667 1.68 5.99 21.10
CA ASP A 667 1.46 4.54 21.23
C ASP A 667 1.85 3.75 19.97
N ARG A 668 2.46 4.41 18.98
CA ARG A 668 2.96 3.86 17.72
C ARG A 668 4.49 3.93 17.63
N VAL A 669 5.08 3.10 16.77
CA VAL A 669 6.53 2.98 16.61
C VAL A 669 6.99 3.53 15.25
N PRO A 670 8.23 4.05 15.13
CA PRO A 670 8.75 4.52 13.84
C PRO A 670 8.77 3.44 12.76
N VAL A 671 8.81 3.88 11.49
CA VAL A 671 8.99 2.98 10.35
C VAL A 671 10.36 2.30 10.45
N GLY A 672 10.39 0.97 10.58
CA GLY A 672 11.59 0.19 10.97
C GLY A 672 11.39 -0.62 12.26
N GLY A 673 10.32 -0.34 13.00
CA GLY A 673 9.91 -1.07 14.19
C GLY A 673 10.56 -0.55 15.47
N MET A 674 10.38 -1.27 16.57
CA MET A 674 10.85 -0.85 17.90
C MET A 674 12.38 -0.79 18.04
N ALA A 675 13.13 -1.46 17.16
CA ALA A 675 14.59 -1.41 17.18
C ALA A 675 15.13 -0.01 16.85
N ASP A 676 14.42 0.72 15.98
CA ASP A 676 14.77 2.08 15.57
C ASP A 676 14.28 3.15 16.56
N LEU A 677 13.48 2.76 17.56
CA LEU A 677 13.12 3.64 18.65
C LEU A 677 14.34 3.77 19.58
N ASN A 678 14.96 4.96 19.59
CA ASN A 678 16.04 5.33 20.51
C ASN A 678 15.54 5.43 21.97
N PHE A 679 15.01 4.34 22.52
CA PHE A 679 14.43 4.27 23.85
C PHE A 679 15.52 4.19 24.92
N LYS A 680 15.39 5.02 25.95
CA LYS A 680 16.38 5.15 27.02
C LYS A 680 15.74 4.91 28.37
N ILE A 681 16.43 4.17 29.22
CA ILE A 681 16.09 4.08 30.65
C ILE A 681 17.23 4.68 31.46
N SER A 682 16.94 5.78 32.15
CA SER A 682 17.89 6.43 33.05
C SER A 682 17.57 6.09 34.51
N LYS A 683 18.62 5.98 35.32
CA LYS A 683 18.48 5.89 36.77
C LYS A 683 18.06 7.23 37.34
N SER A 684 16.93 7.25 38.05
CA SER A 684 16.53 8.42 38.84
C SER A 684 17.30 8.44 40.15
N GLU A 685 17.76 9.62 40.58
CA GLU A 685 18.39 9.83 41.90
C GLU A 685 17.36 10.03 43.03
N THR A 686 16.07 10.00 42.69
CA THR A 686 14.95 10.18 43.64
C THR A 686 14.69 8.93 44.50
N SER A 687 14.02 9.12 45.65
CA SER A 687 13.56 8.01 46.50
C SER A 687 12.72 6.99 45.72
N THR A 688 12.75 5.72 46.14
CA THR A 688 11.93 4.62 45.60
C THR A 688 10.42 4.83 45.79
N ASP A 689 10.02 5.80 46.61
CA ASP A 689 8.60 6.14 46.79
C ASP A 689 8.00 6.91 45.60
N TRP A 690 8.85 7.49 44.76
CA TRP A 690 8.42 8.30 43.61
C TRP A 690 7.94 7.42 42.47
N LEU A 691 7.07 7.99 41.63
CA LEU A 691 6.67 7.37 40.36
C LEU A 691 7.78 7.52 39.32
N PRO A 692 7.85 6.64 38.30
CA PRO A 692 8.72 6.90 37.17
C PRO A 692 8.29 8.18 36.44
N VAL A 693 9.25 8.87 35.82
CA VAL A 693 9.02 10.10 35.05
C VAL A 693 9.52 9.87 33.63
N ALA A 694 8.93 10.54 32.65
CA ALA A 694 9.34 10.44 31.26
C ALA A 694 9.69 11.79 30.64
N HIS A 695 10.68 11.79 29.76
CA HIS A 695 11.00 12.90 28.86
C HIS A 695 10.72 12.45 27.42
N THR A 696 9.48 12.66 26.97
CA THR A 696 8.97 12.18 25.67
C THR A 696 9.75 12.71 24.48
N CYS A 697 10.30 13.93 24.57
CA CYS A 697 11.16 14.52 23.55
C CYS A 697 12.43 13.69 23.27
N PHE A 698 12.91 12.94 24.26
CA PHE A 698 14.12 12.11 24.17
C PHE A 698 13.84 10.61 24.25
N ASN A 699 12.57 10.19 24.21
CA ASN A 699 12.14 8.80 24.39
C ASN A 699 12.74 8.16 25.66
N GLN A 700 12.80 8.94 26.75
CA GLN A 700 13.54 8.60 27.95
C GLN A 700 12.61 8.35 29.14
N LEU A 701 12.81 7.22 29.81
CA LEU A 701 12.14 6.83 31.04
C LEU A 701 13.12 6.92 32.22
N CYS A 702 12.88 7.85 33.14
CA CYS A 702 13.59 7.98 34.40
C CYS A 702 12.98 7.01 35.42
N LEU A 703 13.71 5.94 35.73
CA LEU A 703 13.24 4.83 36.56
C LEU A 703 13.95 4.85 37.94
N PRO A 704 13.21 5.07 39.05
CA PRO A 704 13.75 4.90 40.40
C PRO A 704 14.26 3.47 40.67
N PRO A 705 15.26 3.30 41.54
CA PRO A 705 15.87 2.00 41.83
C PRO A 705 14.99 1.15 42.77
N TYR A 706 13.79 0.78 42.32
CA TYR A 706 12.84 0.00 43.11
C TYR A 706 13.44 -1.33 43.57
N LYS A 707 13.15 -1.69 44.83
CA LYS A 707 13.81 -2.81 45.52
C LYS A 707 13.24 -4.17 45.10
N ASN A 708 11.97 -4.22 44.72
CA ASN A 708 11.30 -5.46 44.35
C ASN A 708 10.36 -5.28 43.14
N LYS A 709 10.11 -6.39 42.43
CA LYS A 709 9.31 -6.45 41.20
C LYS A 709 7.85 -6.00 41.40
N LYS A 710 7.25 -6.26 42.57
CA LYS A 710 5.86 -5.90 42.86
C LYS A 710 5.68 -4.39 42.97
N GLU A 711 6.58 -3.74 43.70
CA GLU A 711 6.65 -2.28 43.84
C GLU A 711 6.85 -1.61 42.47
N LEU A 712 7.83 -2.09 41.68
CA LEU A 712 8.07 -1.59 40.32
C LEU A 712 6.81 -1.68 39.47
N LYS A 713 6.16 -2.85 39.44
CA LYS A 713 4.94 -3.06 38.65
C LYS A 713 3.84 -2.09 39.06
N GLN A 714 3.59 -1.94 40.36
CA GLN A 714 2.55 -1.05 40.87
C GLN A 714 2.83 0.41 40.50
N LYS A 715 4.04 0.91 40.79
CA LYS A 715 4.44 2.30 40.51
C LYS A 715 4.47 2.59 39.01
N LEU A 716 4.91 1.64 38.19
CA LEU A 716 4.90 1.77 36.73
C LEU A 716 3.48 1.86 36.19
N ILE A 717 2.58 0.97 36.61
CA ILE A 717 1.16 1.01 36.19
C ILE A 717 0.51 2.33 36.58
N ILE A 718 0.76 2.82 37.81
CA ILE A 718 0.24 4.11 38.26
C ILE A 718 0.79 5.23 37.37
N GLY A 719 2.10 5.27 37.11
CA GLY A 719 2.71 6.29 36.26
C GLY A 719 2.13 6.32 34.84
N ILE A 720 2.09 5.17 34.16
CA ILE A 720 1.60 5.10 32.77
C ILE A 720 0.08 5.30 32.64
N SER A 721 -0.69 5.07 33.70
CA SER A 721 -2.15 5.20 33.66
C SER A 721 -2.65 6.60 33.99
N ASN A 722 -1.82 7.45 34.61
CA ASN A 722 -2.19 8.80 35.06
C ASN A 722 -1.40 9.91 34.33
N ALA A 723 -0.73 9.57 33.23
CA ALA A 723 0.15 10.47 32.49
C ALA A 723 -0.57 11.63 31.78
N GLU A 724 -1.87 11.49 31.49
CA GLU A 724 -2.70 12.52 30.85
C GLU A 724 -3.44 13.41 31.87
N GLY A 725 -3.23 13.19 33.17
CA GLY A 725 -4.11 13.70 34.25
C GLY A 725 -3.48 14.63 35.28
N PHE A 726 -2.23 15.08 35.11
CA PHE A 726 -1.68 16.16 35.93
C PHE A 726 -1.10 17.24 35.03
N GLY A 727 -1.95 18.22 34.68
CA GLY A 727 -1.45 19.55 34.43
C GLY A 727 -0.65 19.99 35.64
N LEU A 728 0.60 20.37 35.43
CA LEU A 728 1.31 21.22 36.38
C LEU A 728 0.50 22.52 36.46
N GLU A 729 -0.36 22.63 37.48
CA GLU A 729 -0.69 23.93 38.07
C GLU A 729 0.52 24.53 38.77
#